data_AF-A0A8F3AFB3-F1
#
_entry.id   AF-A0A8F3AFB3-F1
#
_cell.length_a   1.000
_cell.length_b   1.000
_cell.length_c   1.000
_cell.angle_alpha   90.00
_cell.angle_beta   90.00
_cell.angle_gamma   90.00
#
_symmetry.space_group_name_H-M   'P 1'
#
loop_
_entity.id
_entity.type
_entity.pdbx_description
1 polymer ?
#
loop_
_entity_poly.entity_id
_entity_poly.type
_entity_poly.pdbx_seq_one_letter_code
_entity_poly.pdbx_strand_id
1 'polypeptide(L)'
;MSTWQEAQDDQGRVYFYNVVTHETSWEKPAESLPSGVWKAYKTEDGREYYHNEATGETTWDKPEGFEEKKEEDVNRDEESVDTEPNQETLSERDIELAKEEVDTGDLEKYSGVSEEEAHKLFNDMLESAKVDSTWSFEKVIQTFVRNPAYWAVSDPSKRKQLYDEYLVNKLKSESLNKTQAIERARSNFISVLDSYKKDGKLHRYTRWKSLKNTLIEEDNPIFKLSVLKDSQLKKIFTEYVDNLVKDKELKLQQKKNEALTELETYLKQVILNQDIKTLTWEKLYDQLLNDSRFKANKHFAILKKHDILELYMSEVYPKVKESIKEQLVKAQKVNYRADRKAREAFKQLLITKLKINAGSLFEDLLPQFEDEDAFIEICGRNGSTPLELFWDIVDEKSQVLKVKKDLIEAALHDYRAANSDTFDYEKVLSSLASFVETLTQLQDDRLKAFDLGDTSDEGEISVIYKQLVREQSLQMQRARAKIEGSINQNAHDLAVWLDQNLDKISLILITDDEKSEITDKTVILKKDSTYTVKSHPDQLESWMETLQEAPIFNKISKTSSKVYKDTPEERNFILKKLLKESVHSLAALLNEKSSKKRPATEYETSEAKKARAEPENRRPSQSLKPYLTAVRTSLTAAICLEDFSSQLVERHNRPEIEVDNSHNPELILNPVTICRNENERILIEPSINSVRVSIKIKQADEIEQILVHQFTRFLTQRAENFFILRRVPIKGYDISFLITNFHTEQMLKDKLVDFIIEFMEEVDKEISEMKLFLNARARVIAESYLTPFD
;
A
#
# COMPACT_ATOMS: atom_id res chain seq x y z
N MET A 1 -42.10 14.51 35.00
CA MET A 1 -42.57 15.91 35.09
C MET A 1 -41.45 16.76 34.52
N SER A 2 -41.69 17.54 33.45
CA SER A 2 -40.64 18.40 32.89
C SER A 2 -40.53 19.71 33.67
N THR A 3 -39.30 20.22 33.80
CA THR A 3 -38.95 21.40 34.61
C THR A 3 -39.01 22.71 33.80
N TRP A 4 -39.07 22.60 32.47
CA TRP A 4 -39.16 23.73 31.54
C TRP A 4 -40.59 23.93 31.07
N GLN A 5 -41.02 25.19 30.99
CA GLN A 5 -42.34 25.59 30.50
C GLN A 5 -42.22 26.53 29.30
N GLU A 6 -43.20 26.44 28.40
CA GLU A 6 -43.32 27.28 27.21
C GLU A 6 -44.05 28.58 27.56
N ALA A 7 -43.49 29.71 27.11
CA ALA A 7 -44.05 31.05 27.25
C ALA A 7 -43.96 31.81 25.91
N GLN A 8 -44.70 32.91 25.78
CA GLN A 8 -44.67 33.77 24.59
C GLN A 8 -44.39 35.21 24.99
N ASP A 9 -43.63 35.93 24.16
CA ASP A 9 -43.41 37.37 24.33
C ASP A 9 -44.55 38.23 23.75
N ASP A 10 -44.52 39.54 23.99
CA ASP A 10 -45.51 40.50 23.50
C ASP A 10 -45.56 40.63 21.95
N GLN A 11 -44.70 39.91 21.22
CA GLN A 11 -44.69 39.79 19.76
C GLN A 11 -45.08 38.38 19.27
N GLY A 12 -45.57 37.51 20.16
CA GLY A 12 -46.04 36.16 19.85
C GLY A 12 -44.93 35.14 19.60
N ARG A 13 -43.68 35.43 19.97
CA ARG A 13 -42.55 34.52 19.81
C ARG A 13 -42.43 33.62 21.03
N VAL A 14 -42.35 32.32 20.79
CA VAL A 14 -42.20 31.29 21.83
C VAL A 14 -40.77 31.31 22.39
N TYR A 15 -40.66 31.21 23.72
CA TYR A 15 -39.43 30.91 24.44
C TYR A 15 -39.73 29.95 25.60
N PHE A 16 -38.68 29.26 26.08
CA PHE A 16 -38.78 28.28 27.15
C PHE A 16 -38.12 28.83 28.42
N TYR A 17 -38.75 28.63 29.58
CA TYR A 17 -38.18 29.06 30.86
C TYR A 17 -38.18 27.91 31.89
N ASN A 18 -37.15 27.88 32.72
CA ASN A 18 -37.00 26.88 33.77
C ASN A 18 -37.67 27.37 35.06
N VAL A 19 -38.60 26.59 35.59
CA VAL A 19 -39.37 26.97 36.79
C VAL A 19 -38.51 26.91 38.07
N VAL A 20 -37.37 26.19 38.04
CA VAL A 20 -36.48 25.99 39.20
C VAL A 20 -35.25 26.88 39.16
N THR A 21 -34.66 27.12 37.98
CA THR A 21 -33.45 27.99 37.85
C THR A 21 -33.75 29.42 37.41
N HIS A 22 -34.97 29.71 36.97
CA HIS A 22 -35.39 30.99 36.36
C HIS A 22 -34.64 31.39 35.07
N GLU A 23 -33.90 30.47 34.47
CA GLU A 23 -33.24 30.65 33.18
C GLU A 23 -34.25 30.67 32.02
N THR A 24 -33.94 31.42 30.95
CA THR A 24 -34.77 31.53 29.75
C THR A 24 -33.95 31.22 28.50
N SER A 25 -34.55 30.51 27.54
CA SER A 25 -33.93 30.13 26.26
C SER A 25 -34.92 30.25 25.12
N TRP A 26 -34.49 30.80 23.99
CA TRP A 26 -35.29 30.91 22.77
C TRP A 26 -35.32 29.61 21.95
N GLU A 27 -34.37 28.71 22.20
CA GLU A 27 -34.35 27.35 21.66
C GLU A 27 -34.75 26.37 22.77
N LYS A 28 -35.56 25.36 22.45
CA LYS A 28 -36.01 24.37 23.46
C LYS A 28 -34.78 23.64 24.02
N PRO A 29 -34.46 23.77 25.32
CA PRO A 29 -33.32 23.06 25.91
C PRO A 29 -33.51 21.55 25.74
N ALA A 30 -32.43 20.84 25.44
CA ALA A 30 -32.48 19.41 25.21
C ALA A 30 -32.87 18.67 26.50
N GLU A 31 -34.15 18.34 26.61
CA GLU A 31 -34.61 17.30 27.54
C GLU A 31 -33.82 16.02 27.26
N SER A 32 -33.39 15.33 28.31
CA SER A 32 -32.69 14.05 28.22
C SER A 32 -33.44 13.12 27.26
N LEU A 33 -32.81 12.78 26.13
CA LEU A 33 -33.43 11.98 25.08
C LEU A 33 -33.96 10.67 25.69
N PRO A 34 -35.19 10.25 25.34
CA PRO A 34 -35.71 8.97 25.80
C PRO A 34 -34.77 7.85 25.33
N SER A 35 -34.45 6.91 26.23
CA SER A 35 -33.40 5.91 26.03
C SER A 35 -33.50 5.26 24.65
N GLY A 36 -32.47 5.45 23.83
CA GLY A 36 -32.34 4.76 22.55
C GLY A 36 -32.30 3.25 22.79
N VAL A 37 -32.93 2.47 21.92
CA VAL A 37 -32.97 1.01 22.09
C VAL A 37 -31.59 0.43 21.78
N TRP A 38 -30.77 0.37 22.82
CA TRP A 38 -29.55 -0.43 22.86
C TRP A 38 -29.91 -1.89 22.57
N LYS A 39 -29.10 -2.55 21.74
CA LYS A 39 -29.20 -3.99 21.47
C LYS A 39 -27.88 -4.66 21.78
N ALA A 40 -27.94 -5.75 22.54
CA ALA A 40 -26.79 -6.60 22.80
C ALA A 40 -26.49 -7.49 21.58
N TYR A 41 -25.23 -7.55 21.17
CA TYR A 41 -24.71 -8.42 20.14
C TYR A 41 -23.51 -9.20 20.70
N LYS A 42 -23.33 -10.44 20.27
CA LYS A 42 -22.15 -11.24 20.62
C LYS A 42 -21.12 -11.20 19.50
N THR A 43 -19.85 -11.04 19.87
CA THR A 43 -18.72 -11.29 18.97
C THR A 43 -18.50 -12.79 18.79
N GLU A 44 -17.74 -13.20 17.77
CA GLU A 44 -17.35 -14.60 17.53
C GLU A 44 -16.60 -15.19 18.75
N ASP A 45 -15.85 -14.38 19.50
CA ASP A 45 -15.17 -14.77 20.77
C ASP A 45 -16.11 -14.77 22.01
N GLY A 46 -17.44 -14.75 21.81
CA GLY A 46 -18.46 -14.90 22.87
C GLY A 46 -18.72 -13.67 23.76
N ARG A 47 -17.96 -12.58 23.65
CA ARG A 47 -18.17 -11.35 24.42
C ARG A 47 -19.37 -10.55 23.90
N GLU A 48 -20.15 -10.00 24.82
CA GLU A 48 -21.29 -9.12 24.54
C GLU A 48 -20.82 -7.67 24.34
N TYR A 49 -21.44 -6.97 23.40
CA TYR A 49 -21.33 -5.52 23.25
C TYR A 49 -22.69 -4.92 22.90
N TYR A 50 -22.91 -3.67 23.28
CA TYR A 50 -24.19 -2.97 23.20
C TYR A 50 -24.10 -1.91 22.12
N HIS A 51 -24.97 -1.98 21.11
CA HIS A 51 -25.04 -1.00 20.01
C HIS A 51 -26.34 -0.20 20.08
N ASN A 52 -26.25 1.13 20.00
CA ASN A 52 -27.38 2.04 20.01
C ASN A 52 -27.83 2.34 18.57
N GLU A 53 -28.95 1.76 18.12
CA GLU A 53 -29.45 1.95 16.75
C GLU A 53 -29.82 3.40 16.39
N ALA A 54 -29.95 4.31 17.38
CA ALA A 54 -30.26 5.71 17.14
C ALA A 54 -29.01 6.61 16.95
N THR A 55 -27.86 6.24 17.54
CA THR A 55 -26.61 7.03 17.46
C THR A 55 -25.50 6.35 16.67
N GLY A 56 -25.56 5.02 16.49
CA GLY A 56 -24.51 4.22 15.85
C GLY A 56 -23.33 3.89 16.77
N GLU A 57 -23.44 4.19 18.07
CA GLU A 57 -22.38 4.00 19.06
C GLU A 57 -22.37 2.56 19.61
N THR A 58 -21.19 2.06 19.95
CA THR A 58 -20.97 0.72 20.53
C THR A 58 -20.22 0.79 21.86
N THR A 59 -20.75 0.20 22.93
CA THR A 59 -20.08 0.06 24.23
C THR A 59 -19.88 -1.42 24.57
N TRP A 60 -18.79 -1.76 25.26
CA TRP A 60 -18.56 -3.12 25.78
C TRP A 60 -19.26 -3.30 27.14
N ASP A 61 -19.30 -2.25 27.95
CA ASP A 61 -20.06 -2.20 29.20
C ASP A 61 -21.56 -1.98 28.94
N LYS A 62 -22.39 -2.58 29.80
CA LYS A 62 -23.86 -2.54 29.73
C LYS A 62 -24.38 -1.14 30.13
N PRO A 63 -25.02 -0.39 29.22
CA PRO A 63 -25.44 0.99 29.47
C PRO A 63 -26.70 1.05 30.36
N GLU A 64 -26.80 2.12 31.16
CA GLU A 64 -27.94 2.35 32.04
C GLU A 64 -29.25 2.50 31.24
N GLY A 65 -30.23 1.65 31.55
CA GLY A 65 -31.54 1.62 30.87
C GLY A 65 -31.74 0.50 29.84
N PHE A 66 -30.81 -0.46 29.70
CA PHE A 66 -31.03 -1.68 28.90
C PHE A 66 -31.88 -2.73 29.66
N GLU A 67 -33.16 -2.88 29.28
CA GLU A 67 -34.04 -3.97 29.74
C GLU A 67 -33.88 -5.23 28.87
N GLU A 68 -33.47 -6.35 29.48
CA GLU A 68 -33.38 -7.65 28.82
C GLU A 68 -34.77 -8.26 28.57
N LYS A 69 -35.21 -8.23 27.31
CA LYS A 69 -36.30 -9.09 26.84
C LYS A 69 -35.75 -10.45 26.49
N LYS A 70 -36.03 -11.44 27.36
CA LYS A 70 -35.76 -12.85 27.09
C LYS A 70 -36.73 -13.40 26.04
N GLU A 71 -36.28 -13.44 24.80
CA GLU A 71 -36.80 -14.33 23.77
C GLU A 71 -35.68 -15.33 23.46
N GLU A 72 -35.84 -16.57 23.94
CA GLU A 72 -34.90 -17.68 23.71
C GLU A 72 -35.51 -18.63 22.67
N ASP A 73 -34.79 -18.88 21.57
CA ASP A 73 -34.72 -20.21 20.96
C ASP A 73 -33.60 -20.31 19.91
N VAL A 74 -32.80 -21.39 20.00
CA VAL A 74 -32.24 -22.18 18.87
C VAL A 74 -31.19 -21.47 17.95
N ASN A 75 -29.99 -22.01 17.70
CA ASN A 75 -29.70 -23.44 17.45
C ASN A 75 -28.27 -23.95 17.79
N ARG A 76 -28.23 -25.28 17.89
CA ARG A 76 -27.16 -26.30 17.82
C ARG A 76 -26.22 -26.22 16.60
N ASP A 77 -25.09 -26.94 16.52
CA ASP A 77 -24.34 -27.85 17.46
C ASP A 77 -22.85 -27.98 17.02
N GLU A 78 -22.07 -28.85 17.68
CA GLU A 78 -20.68 -29.30 17.38
C GLU A 78 -19.57 -28.30 17.81
N GLU A 79 -18.42 -28.66 18.41
CA GLU A 79 -17.88 -29.86 19.12
C GLU A 79 -16.57 -29.42 19.87
N SER A 80 -15.93 -30.10 20.85
CA SER A 80 -16.09 -31.43 21.47
C SER A 80 -15.53 -31.52 22.92
N VAL A 81 -15.80 -32.64 23.59
CA VAL A 81 -15.08 -33.39 24.67
C VAL A 81 -13.78 -32.80 25.31
N ASP A 82 -13.75 -32.60 26.65
CA ASP A 82 -13.14 -33.58 27.61
C ASP A 82 -13.36 -33.32 29.14
N THR A 83 -13.50 -34.41 29.91
CA THR A 83 -13.32 -34.66 31.37
C THR A 83 -13.85 -33.68 32.48
N GLU A 84 -14.96 -34.10 33.12
CA GLU A 84 -15.30 -34.20 34.58
C GLU A 84 -14.70 -33.29 35.70
N PRO A 85 -15.34 -33.21 36.91
CA PRO A 85 -16.77 -33.02 37.19
C PRO A 85 -17.04 -32.04 38.37
N ASN A 86 -18.21 -31.38 38.43
CA ASN A 86 -18.77 -30.96 39.73
C ASN A 86 -20.31 -30.84 39.70
N GLN A 87 -20.92 -30.87 40.89
CA GLN A 87 -22.37 -31.01 41.09
C GLN A 87 -23.06 -29.66 41.34
N GLU A 88 -24.06 -29.31 40.53
CA GLU A 88 -25.14 -28.41 40.96
C GLU A 88 -26.52 -29.01 40.61
N THR A 89 -27.22 -29.39 41.69
CA THR A 89 -28.68 -29.56 41.88
C THR A 89 -29.61 -29.67 40.66
N LEU A 90 -30.36 -30.79 40.60
CA LEU A 90 -31.71 -30.84 40.03
C LEU A 90 -32.58 -29.70 40.58
N SER A 91 -33.49 -29.15 39.79
CA SER A 91 -34.34 -28.06 40.24
C SER A 91 -35.40 -28.56 41.24
N GLU A 92 -35.86 -27.68 42.14
CA GLU A 92 -36.93 -28.02 43.09
C GLU A 92 -38.22 -28.46 42.36
N ARG A 93 -38.44 -27.95 41.14
CA ARG A 93 -39.55 -28.29 40.25
C ARG A 93 -39.51 -29.74 39.76
N ASP A 94 -38.34 -30.30 39.52
CA ASP A 94 -38.19 -31.71 39.10
C ASP A 94 -38.62 -32.68 40.22
N ILE A 95 -38.43 -32.27 41.47
CA ILE A 95 -38.83 -33.00 42.69
C ILE A 95 -40.32 -32.81 43.03
N GLU A 96 -40.98 -31.81 42.46
CA GLU A 96 -42.44 -31.63 42.52
C GLU A 96 -43.15 -32.38 41.38
N LEU A 97 -42.67 -32.27 40.13
CA LEU A 97 -43.22 -32.98 38.97
C LEU A 97 -43.12 -34.52 39.11
N ALA A 98 -42.13 -35.03 39.84
CA ALA A 98 -42.03 -36.45 40.18
C ALA A 98 -43.05 -36.94 41.25
N LYS A 99 -43.97 -36.08 41.72
CA LYS A 99 -44.98 -36.41 42.75
C LYS A 99 -46.43 -36.31 42.27
N GLU A 100 -46.69 -35.84 41.06
CA GLU A 100 -48.04 -35.96 40.48
C GLU A 100 -48.26 -37.38 39.97
N GLU A 101 -49.36 -38.02 40.39
CA GLU A 101 -49.70 -39.37 39.95
C GLU A 101 -50.08 -39.38 38.46
N VAL A 102 -49.23 -39.98 37.63
CA VAL A 102 -49.53 -40.21 36.21
C VAL A 102 -50.60 -41.30 36.09
N ASP A 103 -51.78 -40.93 35.60
CA ASP A 103 -52.83 -41.88 35.21
C ASP A 103 -52.34 -42.73 34.02
N THR A 104 -51.93 -43.97 34.28
CA THR A 104 -51.33 -44.89 33.30
C THR A 104 -52.36 -45.58 32.40
N GLY A 105 -53.27 -44.81 31.83
CA GLY A 105 -54.21 -45.28 30.81
C GLY A 105 -53.54 -45.58 29.46
N ASP A 106 -53.89 -46.73 28.87
CA ASP A 106 -53.59 -47.12 27.47
C ASP A 106 -52.10 -47.23 27.03
N LEU A 107 -51.13 -47.14 27.95
CA LEU A 107 -49.70 -47.29 27.67
C LEU A 107 -49.29 -48.66 27.07
N GLU A 108 -50.04 -49.73 27.34
CA GLU A 108 -49.72 -51.08 26.84
C GLU A 108 -49.70 -51.19 25.31
N LYS A 109 -50.40 -50.30 24.58
CA LYS A 109 -50.50 -50.32 23.11
C LYS A 109 -49.21 -50.01 22.35
N TYR A 110 -48.24 -49.35 22.97
CA TYR A 110 -47.07 -48.78 22.28
C TYR A 110 -45.73 -49.43 22.69
N SER A 111 -45.76 -50.42 23.59
CA SER A 111 -44.60 -51.08 24.19
C SER A 111 -43.71 -51.92 23.24
N GLY A 112 -44.06 -52.01 21.96
CA GLY A 112 -43.34 -52.78 20.93
C GLY A 112 -43.30 -52.12 19.55
N VAL A 113 -43.48 -50.80 19.47
CA VAL A 113 -43.43 -50.01 18.23
C VAL A 113 -41.98 -49.65 17.89
N SER A 114 -41.62 -49.57 16.60
CA SER A 114 -40.26 -49.20 16.16
C SER A 114 -39.93 -47.75 16.54
N GLU A 115 -38.66 -47.43 16.85
CA GLU A 115 -38.27 -46.04 17.17
C GLU A 115 -38.63 -45.07 16.04
N GLU A 116 -38.47 -45.47 14.77
CA GLU A 116 -38.86 -44.66 13.60
C GLU A 116 -40.37 -44.38 13.53
N GLU A 117 -41.19 -45.37 13.91
CA GLU A 117 -42.65 -45.23 13.95
C GLU A 117 -43.10 -44.38 15.14
N ALA A 118 -42.43 -44.50 16.29
CA ALA A 118 -42.64 -43.64 17.46
C ALA A 118 -42.25 -42.18 17.17
N HIS A 119 -41.10 -41.94 16.52
CA HIS A 119 -40.67 -40.62 16.06
C HIS A 119 -41.68 -40.01 15.09
N LYS A 120 -42.23 -40.82 14.17
CA LYS A 120 -43.27 -40.36 13.26
C LYS A 120 -44.57 -40.02 13.99
N LEU A 121 -45.06 -40.88 14.90
CA LEU A 121 -46.28 -40.61 15.69
C LEU A 121 -46.14 -39.34 16.54
N PHE A 122 -44.94 -39.06 17.06
CA PHE A 122 -44.62 -37.83 17.79
C PHE A 122 -44.67 -36.59 16.87
N ASN A 123 -44.10 -36.67 15.66
CA ASN A 123 -44.13 -35.58 14.68
C ASN A 123 -45.53 -35.36 14.08
N ASP A 124 -46.28 -36.42 13.77
CA ASP A 124 -47.68 -36.36 13.32
C ASP A 124 -48.56 -35.70 14.39
N MET A 125 -48.30 -35.95 15.68
CA MET A 125 -48.95 -35.25 16.80
C MET A 125 -48.63 -33.74 16.80
N LEU A 126 -47.36 -33.35 16.72
CA LEU A 126 -46.94 -31.94 16.67
C LEU A 126 -47.54 -31.20 15.45
N GLU A 127 -47.61 -31.85 14.29
CA GLU A 127 -48.23 -31.30 13.08
C GLU A 127 -49.75 -31.17 13.21
N SER A 128 -50.44 -32.17 13.78
CA SER A 128 -51.89 -32.12 13.99
C SER A 128 -52.33 -30.95 14.88
N ALA A 129 -51.51 -30.63 15.90
CA ALA A 129 -51.69 -29.48 16.78
C ALA A 129 -51.09 -28.17 16.24
N LYS A 130 -50.41 -28.23 15.08
CA LYS A 130 -49.79 -27.12 14.36
C LYS A 130 -48.70 -26.36 15.14
N VAL A 131 -47.99 -27.03 16.04
CA VAL A 131 -46.96 -26.41 16.90
C VAL A 131 -45.93 -25.66 16.06
N ASP A 132 -45.60 -24.43 16.45
CA ASP A 132 -44.68 -23.53 15.75
C ASP A 132 -43.59 -23.01 16.70
N SER A 133 -42.66 -22.20 16.18
CA SER A 133 -41.55 -21.62 16.95
C SER A 133 -41.97 -20.51 17.92
N THR A 134 -43.23 -20.46 18.36
CA THR A 134 -43.68 -19.66 19.51
C THR A 134 -44.14 -20.54 20.68
N TRP A 135 -43.78 -21.82 20.67
CA TRP A 135 -44.04 -22.78 21.75
C TRP A 135 -42.72 -23.24 22.37
N SER A 136 -42.52 -22.93 23.65
CA SER A 136 -41.45 -23.55 24.43
C SER A 136 -41.72 -25.05 24.60
N PHE A 137 -40.66 -25.84 24.75
CA PHE A 137 -40.80 -27.28 25.00
C PHE A 137 -41.59 -27.58 26.30
N GLU A 138 -41.52 -26.70 27.31
CA GLU A 138 -42.36 -26.79 28.52
C GLU A 138 -43.86 -26.72 28.20
N LYS A 139 -44.27 -25.81 27.31
CA LYS A 139 -45.65 -25.69 26.85
C LYS A 139 -46.10 -26.92 26.07
N VAL A 140 -45.20 -27.53 25.28
CA VAL A 140 -45.42 -28.81 24.58
C VAL A 140 -45.64 -29.95 25.59
N ILE A 141 -44.81 -30.06 26.63
CA ILE A 141 -45.00 -31.02 27.73
C ILE A 141 -46.39 -30.83 28.37
N GLN A 142 -46.70 -29.62 28.84
CA GLN A 142 -47.95 -29.30 29.52
C GLN A 142 -49.21 -29.61 28.68
N THR A 143 -49.15 -29.49 27.35
CA THR A 143 -50.28 -29.81 26.46
C THR A 143 -50.38 -31.28 26.05
N PHE A 144 -49.27 -32.00 25.89
CA PHE A 144 -49.28 -33.36 25.32
C PHE A 144 -49.01 -34.50 26.31
N VAL A 145 -48.68 -34.23 27.58
CA VAL A 145 -48.52 -35.27 28.63
C VAL A 145 -49.75 -36.19 28.78
N ARG A 146 -50.95 -35.76 28.40
CA ARG A 146 -52.19 -36.58 28.41
C ARG A 146 -52.45 -37.35 27.11
N ASN A 147 -51.59 -37.23 26.09
CA ASN A 147 -51.74 -37.90 24.80
C ASN A 147 -50.84 -39.15 24.74
N PRO A 148 -51.37 -40.36 24.49
CA PRO A 148 -50.55 -41.57 24.34
C PRO A 148 -49.41 -41.45 23.32
N ALA A 149 -49.59 -40.65 22.26
CA ALA A 149 -48.55 -40.41 21.24
C ALA A 149 -47.31 -39.67 21.78
N TYR A 150 -47.44 -38.88 22.85
CA TYR A 150 -46.31 -38.21 23.51
C TYR A 150 -45.41 -39.20 24.26
N TRP A 151 -45.99 -40.28 24.78
CA TRP A 151 -45.28 -41.33 25.53
C TRP A 151 -44.72 -42.45 24.65
N ALA A 152 -45.06 -42.50 23.35
CA ALA A 152 -44.54 -43.49 22.41
C ALA A 152 -43.01 -43.44 22.27
N VAL A 153 -42.40 -42.25 22.43
CA VAL A 153 -40.95 -42.08 22.62
C VAL A 153 -40.67 -42.14 24.12
N SER A 154 -39.92 -43.13 24.60
CA SER A 154 -39.72 -43.36 26.04
C SER A 154 -38.78 -42.34 26.71
N ASP A 155 -37.68 -41.98 26.04
CA ASP A 155 -36.63 -41.11 26.57
C ASP A 155 -36.99 -39.60 26.45
N PRO A 156 -37.06 -38.83 27.55
CA PRO A 156 -37.28 -37.39 27.52
C PRO A 156 -36.26 -36.60 26.69
N SER A 157 -35.01 -37.08 26.61
CA SER A 157 -33.92 -36.45 25.86
C SER A 157 -34.19 -36.53 24.35
N LYS A 158 -34.58 -37.72 23.86
CA LYS A 158 -35.03 -37.94 22.48
C LYS A 158 -36.24 -37.08 22.14
N ARG A 159 -37.24 -36.96 23.04
CA ARG A 159 -38.42 -36.09 22.82
C ARG A 159 -38.04 -34.63 22.53
N LYS A 160 -37.05 -34.09 23.26
CA LYS A 160 -36.57 -32.71 23.01
C LYS A 160 -35.83 -32.63 21.68
N GLN A 161 -34.91 -33.55 21.40
CA GLN A 161 -34.18 -33.59 20.13
C GLN A 161 -35.12 -33.66 18.91
N LEU A 162 -36.15 -34.50 18.95
CA LEU A 162 -37.17 -34.62 17.89
C LEU A 162 -38.00 -33.34 17.73
N TYR A 163 -38.31 -32.65 18.83
CA TYR A 163 -38.99 -31.35 18.78
C TYR A 163 -38.13 -30.28 18.11
N ASP A 164 -36.86 -30.18 18.52
CA ASP A 164 -35.89 -29.24 17.95
C ASP A 164 -35.69 -29.53 16.43
N GLU A 165 -35.60 -30.81 16.04
CA GLU A 165 -35.51 -31.23 14.64
C GLU A 165 -36.80 -30.92 13.84
N TYR A 166 -37.97 -31.14 14.42
CA TYR A 166 -39.27 -30.81 13.82
C TYR A 166 -39.37 -29.31 13.51
N LEU A 167 -39.01 -28.44 14.46
CA LEU A 167 -38.98 -26.98 14.24
C LEU A 167 -38.03 -26.60 13.10
N VAL A 168 -36.82 -27.15 13.09
CA VAL A 168 -35.82 -26.90 12.04
C VAL A 168 -36.33 -27.37 10.66
N ASN A 169 -36.95 -28.55 10.57
CA ASN A 169 -37.49 -29.09 9.32
C ASN A 169 -38.77 -28.34 8.86
N LYS A 170 -39.57 -27.81 9.79
CA LYS A 170 -40.69 -26.91 9.49
C LYS A 170 -40.21 -25.56 8.93
N LEU A 171 -39.19 -24.94 9.53
CA LEU A 171 -38.60 -23.70 9.02
C LEU A 171 -37.94 -23.88 7.63
N LYS A 172 -37.26 -25.01 7.41
CA LYS A 172 -36.71 -25.40 6.09
C LYS A 172 -37.82 -25.58 5.04
N SER A 173 -38.87 -26.34 5.34
CA SER A 173 -39.97 -26.58 4.40
C SER A 173 -40.80 -25.32 4.12
N GLU A 174 -41.06 -24.48 5.12
CA GLU A 174 -41.72 -23.18 4.92
C GLU A 174 -40.91 -22.22 4.05
N SER A 175 -39.59 -22.11 4.28
CA SER A 175 -38.73 -21.23 3.48
C SER A 175 -38.61 -21.72 2.03
N LEU A 176 -38.46 -23.03 1.80
CA LEU A 176 -38.48 -23.64 0.47
C LEU A 176 -39.83 -23.46 -0.25
N ASN A 177 -40.96 -23.57 0.46
CA ASN A 177 -42.27 -23.31 -0.12
C ASN A 177 -42.44 -21.82 -0.51
N LYS A 178 -41.90 -20.90 0.30
CA LYS A 178 -41.90 -19.46 0.01
C LYS A 178 -41.02 -19.11 -1.21
N THR A 179 -39.84 -19.71 -1.37
CA THR A 179 -38.99 -19.49 -2.56
C THR A 179 -39.58 -20.13 -3.82
N GLN A 180 -40.08 -21.36 -3.75
CA GLN A 180 -40.73 -22.00 -4.91
C GLN A 180 -42.00 -21.24 -5.37
N ALA A 181 -42.78 -20.66 -4.45
CA ALA A 181 -43.92 -19.81 -4.82
C ALA A 181 -43.46 -18.54 -5.57
N ILE A 182 -42.36 -17.92 -5.14
CA ILE A 182 -41.72 -16.77 -5.79
C ILE A 182 -41.20 -17.13 -7.19
N GLU A 183 -40.57 -18.29 -7.35
CA GLU A 183 -40.04 -18.77 -8.64
C GLU A 183 -41.16 -19.12 -9.64
N ARG A 184 -42.21 -19.82 -9.18
CA ARG A 184 -43.40 -20.12 -9.99
C ARG A 184 -44.13 -18.83 -10.41
N ALA A 185 -44.19 -17.82 -9.54
CA ALA A 185 -44.71 -16.50 -9.90
C ALA A 185 -43.81 -15.77 -10.92
N ARG A 186 -42.48 -15.87 -10.80
CA ARG A 186 -41.51 -15.29 -11.74
C ARG A 186 -41.60 -15.96 -13.12
N SER A 187 -41.69 -17.29 -13.22
CA SER A 187 -41.81 -17.99 -14.50
C SER A 187 -43.15 -17.74 -15.19
N ASN A 188 -44.25 -17.72 -14.43
CA ASN A 188 -45.57 -17.35 -14.95
C ASN A 188 -45.64 -15.88 -15.41
N PHE A 189 -44.91 -14.98 -14.77
CA PHE A 189 -44.82 -13.59 -15.24
C PHE A 189 -44.00 -13.48 -16.53
N ILE A 190 -42.87 -14.20 -16.64
CA ILE A 190 -42.05 -14.23 -17.86
C ILE A 190 -42.81 -14.83 -19.05
N SER A 191 -43.62 -15.88 -18.86
CA SER A 191 -44.41 -16.46 -19.96
C SER A 191 -45.50 -15.52 -20.49
N VAL A 192 -46.04 -14.63 -19.65
CA VAL A 192 -46.92 -13.53 -20.06
C VAL A 192 -46.16 -12.42 -20.79
N LEU A 193 -44.91 -12.11 -20.39
CA LEU A 193 -44.06 -11.19 -21.18
C LEU A 193 -43.76 -11.77 -22.57
N ASP A 194 -43.52 -13.08 -22.68
CA ASP A 194 -43.30 -13.75 -23.97
C ASP A 194 -44.57 -13.86 -24.85
N SER A 195 -45.78 -13.92 -24.29
CA SER A 195 -47.02 -13.80 -25.10
C SER A 195 -47.20 -12.37 -25.61
N TYR A 196 -47.08 -11.36 -24.73
CA TYR A 196 -47.17 -9.94 -25.11
C TYR A 196 -46.12 -9.53 -26.17
N LYS A 197 -44.95 -10.18 -26.19
CA LYS A 197 -43.91 -10.04 -27.22
C LYS A 197 -44.29 -10.68 -28.56
N LYS A 198 -44.99 -11.82 -28.55
CA LYS A 198 -45.52 -12.47 -29.77
C LYS A 198 -46.67 -11.66 -30.37
N ASP A 199 -47.55 -11.13 -29.51
CA ASP A 199 -48.69 -10.29 -29.88
C ASP A 199 -48.28 -8.86 -30.31
N GLY A 200 -46.98 -8.54 -30.30
CA GLY A 200 -46.44 -7.24 -30.69
C GLY A 200 -46.66 -6.12 -29.67
N LYS A 201 -47.45 -6.34 -28.61
CA LYS A 201 -47.71 -5.36 -27.52
C LYS A 201 -46.44 -4.95 -26.77
N LEU A 202 -45.44 -5.83 -26.67
CA LEU A 202 -44.19 -5.60 -25.96
C LEU A 202 -43.02 -5.34 -26.91
N HIS A 203 -42.43 -4.14 -26.80
CA HIS A 203 -41.21 -3.73 -27.50
C HIS A 203 -40.03 -3.49 -26.54
N ARG A 204 -38.79 -3.55 -27.04
CA ARG A 204 -37.55 -3.28 -26.27
C ARG A 204 -37.44 -1.88 -25.63
N TYR A 205 -38.36 -0.96 -25.94
CA TYR A 205 -38.41 0.40 -25.42
C TYR A 205 -39.69 0.66 -24.58
N THR A 206 -40.46 -0.39 -24.27
CA THR A 206 -41.69 -0.29 -23.49
C THR A 206 -41.37 0.09 -22.05
N ARG A 207 -42.10 1.06 -21.51
CA ARG A 207 -41.92 1.52 -20.13
C ARG A 207 -42.79 0.70 -19.18
N TRP A 208 -42.30 0.46 -17.96
CA TRP A 208 -43.04 -0.26 -16.91
C TRP A 208 -44.49 0.23 -16.74
N LYS A 209 -44.72 1.55 -16.76
CA LYS A 209 -46.06 2.14 -16.65
C LYS A 209 -47.00 1.73 -17.80
N SER A 210 -46.49 1.63 -19.03
CA SER A 210 -47.29 1.22 -20.20
C SER A 210 -47.71 -0.25 -20.10
N LEU A 211 -46.78 -1.15 -19.75
CA LEU A 211 -47.10 -2.57 -19.52
C LEU A 211 -48.02 -2.75 -18.31
N LYS A 212 -47.79 -2.03 -17.21
CA LYS A 212 -48.62 -2.13 -16.01
C LYS A 212 -50.06 -1.70 -16.29
N ASN A 213 -50.28 -0.67 -17.11
CA ASN A 213 -51.61 -0.31 -17.56
C ASN A 213 -52.28 -1.46 -18.35
N THR A 214 -51.62 -2.02 -19.38
CA THR A 214 -52.23 -3.10 -20.17
C THR A 214 -52.48 -4.38 -19.37
N LEU A 215 -51.61 -4.72 -18.41
CA LEU A 215 -51.82 -5.85 -17.49
C LEU A 215 -53.02 -5.66 -16.55
N ILE A 216 -53.34 -4.41 -16.17
CA ILE A 216 -54.50 -4.02 -15.35
C ILE A 216 -55.78 -3.99 -16.21
N GLU A 217 -55.69 -3.46 -17.44
CA GLU A 217 -56.80 -3.42 -18.41
C GLU A 217 -57.28 -4.83 -18.80
N GLU A 218 -56.38 -5.81 -18.86
CA GLU A 218 -56.68 -7.23 -19.07
C GLU A 218 -56.93 -8.03 -17.76
N ASP A 219 -57.07 -7.35 -16.62
CA ASP A 219 -57.36 -7.90 -15.27
C ASP A 219 -56.56 -9.17 -14.91
N ASN A 220 -55.26 -9.16 -15.22
CA ASN A 220 -54.44 -10.38 -15.14
C ASN A 220 -54.36 -10.91 -13.70
N PRO A 221 -54.60 -12.22 -13.47
CA PRO A 221 -54.70 -12.81 -12.13
C PRO A 221 -53.41 -12.70 -11.32
N ILE A 222 -52.27 -12.42 -11.98
CA ILE A 222 -51.00 -12.09 -11.35
C ILE A 222 -51.18 -10.93 -10.34
N PHE A 223 -51.85 -9.83 -10.67
CA PHE A 223 -52.02 -8.73 -9.70
C PHE A 223 -52.98 -9.05 -8.54
N LYS A 224 -53.77 -10.13 -8.63
CA LYS A 224 -54.72 -10.57 -7.59
C LYS A 224 -54.22 -11.74 -6.73
N LEU A 225 -53.27 -12.53 -7.23
CA LEU A 225 -52.77 -13.76 -6.58
C LEU A 225 -51.23 -13.75 -6.35
N SER A 226 -50.52 -12.69 -6.73
CA SER A 226 -49.06 -12.62 -6.62
C SER A 226 -48.56 -12.41 -5.19
N VAL A 227 -47.71 -13.33 -4.74
CA VAL A 227 -46.82 -13.19 -3.56
C VAL A 227 -45.77 -12.08 -3.77
N LEU A 228 -45.47 -11.72 -5.03
CA LEU A 228 -44.50 -10.69 -5.40
C LEU A 228 -45.10 -9.27 -5.31
N LYS A 229 -44.38 -8.37 -4.62
CA LYS A 229 -44.65 -6.93 -4.58
C LYS A 229 -44.32 -6.26 -5.92
N ASP A 230 -44.96 -5.13 -6.23
CA ASP A 230 -44.79 -4.37 -7.50
C ASP A 230 -43.31 -4.07 -7.85
N SER A 231 -42.48 -3.79 -6.83
CA SER A 231 -41.05 -3.57 -7.01
C SER A 231 -40.30 -4.79 -7.57
N GLN A 232 -40.72 -6.02 -7.26
CA GLN A 232 -40.10 -7.24 -7.78
C GLN A 232 -40.57 -7.53 -9.21
N LEU A 233 -41.86 -7.32 -9.50
CA LEU A 233 -42.39 -7.41 -10.87
C LEU A 233 -41.69 -6.41 -11.81
N LYS A 234 -41.48 -5.17 -11.35
CA LYS A 234 -40.69 -4.16 -12.07
C LYS A 234 -39.25 -4.63 -12.35
N LYS A 235 -38.57 -5.26 -11.39
CA LYS A 235 -37.20 -5.80 -11.59
C LYS A 235 -37.16 -6.91 -12.64
N ILE A 236 -38.05 -7.89 -12.53
CA ILE A 236 -38.15 -9.00 -13.50
C ILE A 236 -38.45 -8.45 -14.90
N PHE A 237 -39.29 -7.43 -15.02
CA PHE A 237 -39.55 -6.75 -16.29
C PHE A 237 -38.31 -6.05 -16.86
N THR A 238 -37.54 -5.31 -16.04
CA THR A 238 -36.30 -4.67 -16.53
C THR A 238 -35.26 -5.71 -16.95
N GLU A 239 -35.04 -6.76 -16.14
CA GLU A 239 -34.14 -7.87 -16.49
C GLU A 239 -34.53 -8.51 -17.85
N TYR A 240 -35.83 -8.71 -18.08
CA TYR A 240 -36.35 -9.26 -19.33
C TYR A 240 -36.11 -8.32 -20.52
N VAL A 241 -36.40 -7.02 -20.38
CA VAL A 241 -36.18 -6.02 -21.46
C VAL A 241 -34.70 -5.86 -21.78
N ASP A 242 -33.82 -5.81 -20.78
CA ASP A 242 -32.37 -5.71 -20.98
C ASP A 242 -31.83 -6.94 -21.70
N ASN A 243 -32.36 -8.13 -21.39
CA ASN A 243 -32.02 -9.33 -22.13
C ASN A 243 -32.52 -9.29 -23.57
N LEU A 244 -33.71 -8.74 -23.88
CA LEU A 244 -34.16 -8.54 -25.27
C LEU A 244 -33.27 -7.56 -26.07
N VAL A 245 -32.61 -6.60 -25.41
CA VAL A 245 -31.63 -5.71 -26.06
C VAL A 245 -30.37 -6.50 -26.42
N LYS A 246 -29.77 -7.18 -25.44
CA LYS A 246 -28.58 -8.04 -25.62
C LYS A 246 -28.79 -9.08 -26.72
N ASP A 247 -29.94 -9.77 -26.70
CA ASP A 247 -30.33 -10.79 -27.68
C ASP A 247 -30.27 -10.26 -29.12
N LYS A 248 -30.68 -9.00 -29.33
CA LYS A 248 -30.67 -8.36 -30.64
C LYS A 248 -29.27 -7.90 -31.03
N GLU A 249 -28.48 -7.41 -30.08
CA GLU A 249 -27.11 -6.96 -30.31
C GLU A 249 -26.20 -8.14 -30.66
N LEU A 250 -26.32 -9.27 -29.95
CA LEU A 250 -25.65 -10.53 -30.29
C LEU A 250 -26.00 -11.00 -31.71
N LYS A 251 -27.29 -10.97 -32.09
CA LYS A 251 -27.74 -11.34 -33.44
C LYS A 251 -27.31 -10.36 -34.54
N LEU A 252 -26.93 -9.13 -34.18
CA LEU A 252 -26.33 -8.15 -35.10
C LEU A 252 -24.80 -8.36 -35.20
N GLN A 253 -24.13 -8.68 -34.09
CA GLN A 253 -22.72 -9.03 -34.04
C GLN A 253 -22.42 -10.32 -34.81
N GLN A 254 -23.23 -11.37 -34.65
CA GLN A 254 -23.14 -12.61 -35.42
C GLN A 254 -23.13 -12.33 -36.94
N LYS A 255 -24.07 -11.53 -37.43
CA LYS A 255 -24.16 -11.14 -38.85
C LYS A 255 -23.03 -10.23 -39.32
N LYS A 256 -22.48 -9.38 -38.43
CA LYS A 256 -21.25 -8.61 -38.71
C LYS A 256 -20.05 -9.55 -38.84
N ASN A 257 -19.93 -10.57 -38.00
CA ASN A 257 -18.81 -11.51 -38.01
C ASN A 257 -18.88 -12.46 -39.23
N GLU A 258 -20.08 -12.92 -39.60
CA GLU A 258 -20.34 -13.59 -40.88
C GLU A 258 -19.89 -12.71 -42.07
N ALA A 259 -20.32 -11.45 -42.10
CA ALA A 259 -19.93 -10.51 -43.15
C ALA A 259 -18.43 -10.19 -43.16
N LEU A 260 -17.76 -10.15 -42.00
CA LEU A 260 -16.32 -9.91 -41.89
C LEU A 260 -15.49 -11.10 -42.39
N THR A 261 -15.87 -12.35 -42.08
CA THR A 261 -15.13 -13.53 -42.59
C THR A 261 -15.35 -13.75 -44.10
N GLU A 262 -16.55 -13.45 -44.62
CA GLU A 262 -16.77 -13.35 -46.07
C GLU A 262 -15.90 -12.26 -46.72
N LEU A 263 -15.76 -11.09 -46.09
CA LEU A 263 -14.92 -9.99 -46.61
C LEU A 263 -13.43 -10.34 -46.51
N GLU A 264 -13.00 -11.02 -45.45
CA GLU A 264 -11.64 -11.50 -45.24
C GLU A 264 -11.24 -12.54 -46.30
N THR A 265 -12.11 -13.52 -46.61
CA THR A 265 -11.85 -14.49 -47.67
C THR A 265 -11.82 -13.84 -49.06
N TYR A 266 -12.69 -12.86 -49.32
CA TYR A 266 -12.62 -12.02 -50.52
C TYR A 266 -11.28 -11.25 -50.59
N LEU A 267 -10.85 -10.58 -49.51
CA LEU A 267 -9.58 -9.84 -49.49
C LEU A 267 -8.39 -10.78 -49.72
N LYS A 268 -8.37 -11.97 -49.11
CA LYS A 268 -7.32 -12.98 -49.35
C LYS A 268 -7.27 -13.40 -50.83
N GLN A 269 -8.41 -13.56 -51.49
CA GLN A 269 -8.48 -13.89 -52.94
C GLN A 269 -8.02 -12.72 -53.85
N VAL A 270 -8.31 -11.47 -53.48
CA VAL A 270 -7.90 -10.28 -54.26
C VAL A 270 -6.42 -9.96 -54.07
N ILE A 271 -5.92 -9.99 -52.82
CA ILE A 271 -4.56 -9.58 -52.46
C ILE A 271 -3.51 -10.58 -53.01
N LEU A 272 -3.86 -11.86 -53.19
CA LEU A 272 -2.99 -12.84 -53.85
C LEU A 272 -2.59 -12.49 -55.30
N ASN A 273 -3.28 -11.53 -55.93
CA ASN A 273 -3.05 -11.11 -57.32
C ASN A 273 -2.52 -9.67 -57.48
N GLN A 274 -2.14 -8.96 -56.40
CA GLN A 274 -1.57 -7.61 -56.48
C GLN A 274 -0.30 -7.44 -55.65
N ASP A 275 0.63 -6.63 -56.17
CA ASP A 275 1.88 -6.27 -55.47
C ASP A 275 1.58 -5.45 -54.20
N ILE A 276 1.70 -6.13 -53.05
CA ILE A 276 1.51 -5.66 -51.66
C ILE A 276 2.18 -4.30 -51.39
N LYS A 277 3.25 -3.99 -52.13
CA LYS A 277 4.04 -2.74 -52.04
C LYS A 277 3.29 -1.45 -52.38
N THR A 278 2.12 -1.52 -53.02
CA THR A 278 1.43 -0.31 -53.56
C THR A 278 0.05 -0.03 -52.96
N LEU A 279 -0.42 -0.92 -52.08
CA LEU A 279 -1.82 -1.03 -51.64
C LEU A 279 -2.12 -0.19 -50.39
N THR A 280 -2.29 1.11 -50.58
CA THR A 280 -2.78 2.02 -49.52
C THR A 280 -4.27 1.80 -49.24
N TRP A 281 -4.68 2.03 -48.00
CA TRP A 281 -6.08 1.91 -47.54
C TRP A 281 -7.09 2.55 -48.50
N GLU A 282 -6.82 3.78 -48.95
CA GLU A 282 -7.72 4.53 -49.85
C GLU A 282 -7.93 3.82 -51.18
N LYS A 283 -6.86 3.32 -51.81
CA LYS A 283 -6.95 2.58 -53.08
C LYS A 283 -7.68 1.25 -52.92
N LEU A 284 -7.45 0.55 -51.81
CA LEU A 284 -8.17 -0.69 -51.47
C LEU A 284 -9.66 -0.40 -51.22
N TYR A 285 -9.99 0.69 -50.52
CA TYR A 285 -11.37 1.09 -50.26
C TYR A 285 -12.10 1.50 -51.54
N ASP A 286 -11.46 2.26 -52.43
CA ASP A 286 -12.03 2.65 -53.72
C ASP A 286 -12.17 1.46 -54.68
N GLN A 287 -11.25 0.49 -54.66
CA GLN A 287 -11.39 -0.77 -55.40
C GLN A 287 -12.57 -1.60 -54.88
N LEU A 288 -12.69 -1.79 -53.56
CA LEU A 288 -13.82 -2.47 -52.90
C LEU A 288 -15.16 -1.81 -53.25
N LEU A 289 -15.24 -0.47 -53.15
CA LEU A 289 -16.45 0.29 -53.39
C LEU A 289 -16.84 0.32 -54.87
N ASN A 290 -15.92 0.02 -55.79
CA ASN A 290 -16.23 -0.11 -57.21
C ASN A 290 -16.66 -1.52 -57.64
N ASP A 291 -16.18 -2.61 -57.02
CA ASP A 291 -16.52 -3.99 -57.42
C ASP A 291 -18.04 -4.29 -57.31
N SER A 292 -18.58 -4.88 -58.39
CA SER A 292 -19.95 -5.38 -58.44
C SER A 292 -20.19 -6.56 -57.49
N ARG A 293 -19.16 -7.35 -57.14
CA ARG A 293 -19.28 -8.46 -56.17
C ARG A 293 -19.55 -7.94 -54.76
N PHE A 294 -18.82 -6.89 -54.36
CA PHE A 294 -19.01 -6.23 -53.07
C PHE A 294 -20.43 -5.65 -52.93
N LYS A 295 -20.92 -4.98 -53.99
CA LYS A 295 -22.29 -4.42 -54.05
C LYS A 295 -23.42 -5.47 -54.08
N ALA A 296 -23.13 -6.69 -54.53
CA ALA A 296 -24.14 -7.74 -54.66
C ALA A 296 -24.44 -8.48 -53.33
N ASN A 297 -23.52 -8.46 -52.37
CA ASN A 297 -23.67 -9.20 -51.12
C ASN A 297 -24.51 -8.44 -50.08
N LYS A 298 -25.56 -9.08 -49.59
CA LYS A 298 -26.45 -8.55 -48.54
C LYS A 298 -25.80 -8.49 -47.17
N HIS A 299 -24.77 -9.31 -46.91
CA HIS A 299 -24.05 -9.32 -45.64
C HIS A 299 -23.14 -8.09 -45.49
N PHE A 300 -22.44 -7.70 -46.57
CA PHE A 300 -21.56 -6.51 -46.56
C PHE A 300 -22.31 -5.19 -46.34
N ALA A 301 -23.61 -5.11 -46.67
CA ALA A 301 -24.44 -3.94 -46.41
C ALA A 301 -24.66 -3.63 -44.90
N ILE A 302 -24.28 -4.55 -44.01
CA ILE A 302 -24.30 -4.36 -42.54
C ILE A 302 -22.99 -3.72 -42.04
N LEU A 303 -21.91 -3.80 -42.82
CA LEU A 303 -20.58 -3.34 -42.43
C LEU A 303 -20.42 -1.82 -42.60
N LYS A 304 -19.77 -1.19 -41.62
CA LYS A 304 -19.37 0.22 -41.67
C LYS A 304 -17.95 0.36 -42.24
N LYS A 305 -17.61 1.56 -42.71
CA LYS A 305 -16.23 1.91 -43.12
C LYS A 305 -15.19 1.63 -42.01
N HIS A 306 -15.58 1.76 -40.75
CA HIS A 306 -14.75 1.42 -39.60
C HIS A 306 -14.43 -0.09 -39.54
N ASP A 307 -15.45 -0.96 -39.60
CA ASP A 307 -15.30 -2.42 -39.60
C ASP A 307 -14.32 -2.92 -40.70
N ILE A 308 -14.38 -2.30 -41.89
CA ILE A 308 -13.51 -2.64 -43.03
C ILE A 308 -12.07 -2.13 -42.83
N LEU A 309 -11.90 -0.97 -42.17
CA LEU A 309 -10.60 -0.41 -41.81
C LEU A 309 -9.92 -1.22 -40.70
N GLU A 310 -10.69 -1.70 -39.72
CA GLU A 310 -10.22 -2.58 -38.66
C GLU A 310 -9.65 -3.88 -39.24
N LEU A 311 -10.36 -4.51 -40.20
CA LEU A 311 -9.87 -5.69 -40.91
C LEU A 311 -8.62 -5.42 -41.77
N TYR A 312 -8.51 -4.24 -42.39
CA TYR A 312 -7.28 -3.83 -43.08
C TYR A 312 -6.10 -3.69 -42.11
N MET A 313 -6.34 -3.12 -40.93
CA MET A 313 -5.32 -2.95 -39.89
C MET A 313 -4.90 -4.26 -39.22
N SER A 314 -5.79 -5.26 -39.10
CA SER A 314 -5.46 -6.56 -38.52
C SER A 314 -4.83 -7.53 -39.53
N GLU A 315 -5.38 -7.66 -40.74
CA GLU A 315 -4.95 -8.69 -41.69
C GLU A 315 -3.99 -8.20 -42.78
N VAL A 316 -4.08 -6.94 -43.23
CA VAL A 316 -3.28 -6.47 -44.38
C VAL A 316 -2.02 -5.75 -43.91
N TYR A 317 -2.17 -4.77 -43.02
CA TYR A 317 -1.05 -3.91 -42.58
C TYR A 317 0.13 -4.67 -41.91
N PRO A 318 -0.07 -5.69 -41.06
CA PRO A 318 1.04 -6.42 -40.45
C PRO A 318 1.90 -7.15 -41.47
N LYS A 319 1.28 -7.75 -42.50
CA LYS A 319 1.98 -8.47 -43.58
C LYS A 319 2.85 -7.51 -44.43
N VAL A 320 2.37 -6.27 -44.66
CA VAL A 320 3.19 -5.19 -45.26
C VAL A 320 4.40 -4.86 -44.36
N LYS A 321 4.16 -4.66 -43.06
CA LYS A 321 5.18 -4.32 -42.05
C LYS A 321 6.26 -5.40 -41.92
N GLU A 322 5.88 -6.67 -41.99
CA GLU A 322 6.79 -7.83 -41.95
C GLU A 322 7.64 -7.94 -43.22
N SER A 323 7.04 -7.75 -44.41
CA SER A 323 7.80 -7.72 -45.66
C SER A 323 8.86 -6.62 -45.69
N ILE A 324 8.56 -5.45 -45.12
CA ILE A 324 9.53 -4.34 -44.98
C ILE A 324 10.62 -4.70 -43.95
N LYS A 325 10.26 -5.25 -42.79
CA LYS A 325 11.24 -5.75 -41.79
C LYS A 325 12.19 -6.77 -42.40
N GLU A 326 11.70 -7.73 -43.18
CA GLU A 326 12.54 -8.72 -43.86
C GLU A 326 13.56 -8.08 -44.80
N GLN A 327 13.15 -7.08 -45.58
CA GLN A 327 14.03 -6.37 -46.51
C GLN A 327 15.12 -5.60 -45.74
N LEU A 328 14.75 -4.95 -44.64
CA LEU A 328 15.67 -4.24 -43.74
C LEU A 328 16.69 -5.21 -43.10
N VAL A 329 16.24 -6.34 -42.56
CA VAL A 329 17.12 -7.38 -41.97
C VAL A 329 18.04 -8.02 -43.04
N LYS A 330 17.57 -8.20 -44.28
CA LYS A 330 18.40 -8.68 -45.39
C LYS A 330 19.51 -7.67 -45.74
N ALA A 331 19.22 -6.37 -45.76
CA ALA A 331 20.22 -5.32 -45.95
C ALA A 331 21.23 -5.26 -44.79
N GLN A 332 20.76 -5.26 -43.53
CA GLN A 332 21.64 -5.28 -42.35
C GLN A 332 22.61 -6.47 -42.34
N LYS A 333 22.14 -7.68 -42.75
CA LYS A 333 23.00 -8.88 -42.81
C LYS A 333 24.12 -8.80 -43.86
N VAL A 334 23.95 -8.01 -44.92
CA VAL A 334 25.01 -7.73 -45.89
C VAL A 334 26.03 -6.77 -45.28
N ASN A 335 25.55 -5.65 -44.72
CA ASN A 335 26.41 -4.60 -44.17
C ASN A 335 27.22 -5.06 -42.95
N TYR A 336 26.65 -5.91 -42.09
CA TYR A 336 27.26 -6.40 -40.84
C TYR A 336 28.72 -6.86 -40.96
N ARG A 337 29.11 -7.47 -42.10
CA ARG A 337 30.49 -7.90 -42.34
C ARG A 337 31.45 -6.72 -42.54
N ALA A 338 31.02 -5.68 -43.25
CA ALA A 338 31.77 -4.43 -43.43
C ALA A 338 31.74 -3.57 -42.16
N ASP A 339 30.58 -3.49 -41.48
CA ASP A 339 30.40 -2.79 -40.21
C ASP A 339 31.27 -3.39 -39.08
N ARG A 340 31.52 -4.71 -39.11
CA ARG A 340 32.50 -5.36 -38.22
C ARG A 340 33.93 -5.00 -38.59
N LYS A 341 34.31 -5.10 -39.87
CA LYS A 341 35.70 -4.84 -40.32
C LYS A 341 36.16 -3.43 -40.00
N ALA A 342 35.32 -2.41 -40.23
CA ALA A 342 35.64 -1.02 -39.89
C ALA A 342 35.86 -0.82 -38.38
N ARG A 343 35.01 -1.42 -37.52
CA ARG A 343 35.16 -1.35 -36.06
C ARG A 343 36.43 -2.03 -35.57
N GLU A 344 36.80 -3.17 -36.15
CA GLU A 344 38.07 -3.85 -35.83
C GLU A 344 39.29 -3.02 -36.29
N ALA A 345 39.23 -2.38 -37.46
CA ALA A 345 40.28 -1.48 -37.94
C ALA A 345 40.43 -0.23 -37.06
N PHE A 346 39.32 0.41 -36.66
CA PHE A 346 39.36 1.58 -35.79
C PHE A 346 39.87 1.24 -34.38
N LYS A 347 39.45 0.12 -33.78
CA LYS A 347 40.04 -0.35 -32.51
C LYS A 347 41.54 -0.61 -32.62
N GLN A 348 42.02 -1.16 -33.75
CA GLN A 348 43.46 -1.35 -33.98
C GLN A 348 44.22 -0.02 -34.07
N LEU A 349 43.65 1.01 -34.70
CA LEU A 349 44.23 2.36 -34.75
C LEU A 349 44.39 2.94 -33.33
N LEU A 350 43.31 2.95 -32.55
CA LEU A 350 43.30 3.49 -31.18
C LEU A 350 44.35 2.82 -30.27
N ILE A 351 44.57 1.52 -30.43
CA ILE A 351 45.55 0.75 -29.63
C ILE A 351 47.00 0.97 -30.09
N THR A 352 47.24 1.23 -31.39
CA THR A 352 48.60 1.23 -31.96
C THR A 352 49.21 2.62 -32.18
N LYS A 353 48.39 3.65 -32.47
CA LYS A 353 48.89 5.01 -32.74
C LYS A 353 48.77 5.97 -31.56
N LEU A 354 47.82 5.76 -30.65
CA LEU A 354 47.48 6.72 -29.59
C LEU A 354 47.87 6.23 -28.19
N LYS A 355 48.50 7.10 -27.40
CA LYS A 355 48.70 6.88 -25.95
C LYS A 355 47.44 7.30 -25.18
N ILE A 356 46.41 6.45 -25.22
CA ILE A 356 45.15 6.70 -24.50
C ILE A 356 45.37 6.47 -22.99
N ASN A 357 45.28 7.55 -22.22
CA ASN A 357 45.32 7.57 -20.76
C ASN A 357 43.89 7.57 -20.18
N ALA A 358 43.72 7.07 -18.96
CA ALA A 358 42.42 6.92 -18.28
C ALA A 358 41.65 8.23 -17.98
N GLY A 359 42.25 9.38 -18.28
CA GLY A 359 41.61 10.71 -18.20
C GLY A 359 41.73 11.53 -19.49
N SER A 360 42.10 10.92 -20.62
CA SER A 360 42.17 11.60 -21.91
C SER A 360 40.78 11.84 -22.51
N LEU A 361 40.55 13.01 -23.11
CA LEU A 361 39.30 13.34 -23.78
C LEU A 361 39.36 12.98 -25.26
N PHE A 362 38.20 12.71 -25.87
CA PHE A 362 38.10 12.42 -27.30
C PHE A 362 38.46 13.66 -28.15
N GLU A 363 38.15 14.87 -27.66
CA GLU A 363 38.43 16.15 -28.34
C GLU A 363 39.93 16.42 -28.46
N ASP A 364 40.73 16.16 -27.42
CA ASP A 364 42.19 16.34 -27.42
C ASP A 364 42.92 15.42 -28.41
N LEU A 365 42.29 14.28 -28.74
CA LEU A 365 42.86 13.23 -29.59
C LEU A 365 42.33 13.24 -31.02
N LEU A 366 41.14 13.80 -31.27
CA LEU A 366 40.50 13.83 -32.60
C LEU A 366 41.42 14.38 -33.71
N PRO A 367 42.17 15.49 -33.53
CA PRO A 367 43.10 16.01 -34.55
C PRO A 367 44.27 15.07 -34.89
N GLN A 368 44.45 13.97 -34.15
CA GLN A 368 45.52 12.99 -34.35
C GLN A 368 45.07 11.78 -35.20
N PHE A 369 43.77 11.66 -35.50
CA PHE A 369 43.22 10.54 -36.29
C PHE A 369 42.08 10.92 -37.26
N GLU A 370 41.70 12.20 -37.38
CA GLU A 370 40.63 12.64 -38.29
C GLU A 370 40.89 12.28 -39.77
N ASP A 371 42.14 12.42 -40.24
CA ASP A 371 42.56 12.11 -41.61
C ASP A 371 42.71 10.60 -41.92
N GLU A 372 42.52 9.71 -40.94
CA GLU A 372 42.82 8.28 -41.11
C GLU A 372 41.65 7.50 -41.74
N ASP A 373 41.95 6.72 -42.79
CA ASP A 373 40.98 5.86 -43.51
C ASP A 373 40.09 5.02 -42.56
N ALA A 374 40.64 4.53 -41.44
CA ALA A 374 39.91 3.71 -40.48
C ALA A 374 38.86 4.49 -39.65
N PHE A 375 39.02 5.80 -39.46
CA PHE A 375 38.02 6.68 -38.86
C PHE A 375 36.96 7.08 -39.90
N ILE A 376 37.38 7.40 -41.12
CA ILE A 376 36.48 7.71 -42.22
C ILE A 376 35.61 6.48 -42.59
N GLU A 377 36.16 5.26 -42.55
CA GLU A 377 35.42 4.03 -42.90
C GLU A 377 34.31 3.69 -41.89
N ILE A 378 34.47 4.01 -40.60
CA ILE A 378 33.45 3.77 -39.57
C ILE A 378 32.35 4.84 -39.53
N CYS A 379 32.66 6.08 -39.90
CA CYS A 379 31.68 7.17 -39.96
C CYS A 379 30.50 6.83 -40.89
N GLY A 380 29.28 6.90 -40.33
CA GLY A 380 28.04 6.57 -41.05
C GLY A 380 27.70 5.08 -41.17
N ARG A 381 28.47 4.17 -40.56
CA ARG A 381 28.12 2.74 -40.44
C ARG A 381 27.24 2.44 -39.23
N ASN A 382 26.55 1.30 -39.26
CA ASN A 382 25.64 0.90 -38.18
C ASN A 382 26.37 0.11 -37.08
N GLY A 383 26.14 0.48 -35.82
CA GLY A 383 26.71 -0.19 -34.66
C GLY A 383 27.38 0.81 -33.72
N SER A 384 28.36 0.33 -32.95
CA SER A 384 29.11 1.14 -31.99
C SER A 384 29.80 2.33 -32.64
N THR A 385 29.56 3.53 -32.10
CA THR A 385 30.18 4.77 -32.61
C THR A 385 31.68 4.84 -32.30
N PRO A 386 32.45 5.68 -33.02
CA PRO A 386 33.86 5.93 -32.69
C PRO A 386 34.09 6.37 -31.23
N LEU A 387 33.13 7.11 -30.66
CA LEU A 387 33.19 7.58 -29.27
C LEU A 387 33.00 6.42 -28.26
N GLU A 388 32.05 5.51 -28.49
CA GLU A 388 31.92 4.28 -27.68
C GLU A 388 33.19 3.42 -27.72
N LEU A 389 33.77 3.24 -28.92
CA LEU A 389 34.98 2.44 -29.10
C LEU A 389 36.23 3.06 -28.47
N PHE A 390 36.22 4.38 -28.26
CA PHE A 390 37.20 5.11 -27.46
C PHE A 390 36.95 4.93 -25.96
N TRP A 391 35.69 5.09 -25.50
CA TRP A 391 35.32 4.89 -24.10
C TRP A 391 35.57 3.45 -23.62
N ASP A 392 35.34 2.42 -24.45
CA ASP A 392 35.75 1.03 -24.17
C ASP A 392 37.22 0.97 -23.69
N ILE A 393 38.12 1.67 -24.39
CA ILE A 393 39.57 1.65 -24.13
C ILE A 393 39.93 2.54 -22.92
N VAL A 394 39.28 3.69 -22.76
CA VAL A 394 39.46 4.54 -21.56
C VAL A 394 39.02 3.80 -20.30
N ASP A 395 37.90 3.07 -20.35
CA ASP A 395 37.39 2.26 -19.25
C ASP A 395 38.33 1.10 -18.92
N GLU A 396 38.84 0.35 -19.92
CA GLU A 396 39.88 -0.67 -19.73
C GLU A 396 41.12 -0.08 -19.02
N LYS A 397 41.59 1.09 -19.44
CA LYS A 397 42.72 1.79 -18.80
C LYS A 397 42.38 2.23 -17.37
N SER A 398 41.16 2.70 -17.12
CA SER A 398 40.71 3.11 -15.78
C SER A 398 40.64 1.93 -14.81
N GLN A 399 40.23 0.75 -15.28
CA GLN A 399 40.18 -0.48 -14.48
C GLN A 399 41.58 -0.96 -14.10
N VAL A 400 42.54 -0.92 -15.04
CA VAL A 400 43.96 -1.21 -14.76
C VAL A 400 44.54 -0.21 -13.76
N LEU A 401 44.26 1.09 -13.92
CA LEU A 401 44.70 2.13 -12.98
C LEU A 401 44.11 1.92 -11.58
N LYS A 402 42.85 1.49 -11.48
CA LYS A 402 42.21 1.16 -10.20
C LYS A 402 42.88 -0.03 -9.52
N VAL A 403 43.11 -1.15 -10.22
CA VAL A 403 43.83 -2.30 -9.65
C VAL A 403 45.24 -1.89 -9.18
N LYS A 404 45.90 -0.98 -9.89
CA LYS A 404 47.18 -0.39 -9.48
C LYS A 404 47.06 0.46 -8.20
N LYS A 405 46.01 1.27 -8.03
CA LYS A 405 45.70 2.00 -6.77
C LYS A 405 45.44 1.03 -5.61
N ASP A 406 44.57 0.05 -5.82
CA ASP A 406 44.17 -0.94 -4.81
C ASP A 406 45.38 -1.76 -4.30
N LEU A 407 46.35 -2.09 -5.18
CA LEU A 407 47.62 -2.73 -4.80
C LEU A 407 48.55 -1.84 -3.96
N ILE A 408 48.63 -0.54 -4.29
CA ILE A 408 49.43 0.43 -3.53
C ILE A 408 48.81 0.67 -2.15
N GLU A 409 47.48 0.74 -2.04
CA GLU A 409 46.79 0.85 -0.75
C GLU A 409 47.03 -0.38 0.13
N ALA A 410 47.00 -1.59 -0.45
CA ALA A 410 47.32 -2.81 0.27
C ALA A 410 48.77 -2.79 0.82
N ALA A 411 49.75 -2.41 0.01
CA ALA A 411 51.15 -2.31 0.46
C ALA A 411 51.34 -1.26 1.57
N LEU A 412 50.69 -0.09 1.46
CA LEU A 412 50.71 0.95 2.49
C LEU A 412 49.98 0.51 3.78
N HIS A 413 48.92 -0.29 3.67
CA HIS A 413 48.22 -0.87 4.82
C HIS A 413 49.06 -1.95 5.53
N ASP A 414 49.69 -2.87 4.77
CA ASP A 414 50.54 -3.92 5.31
C ASP A 414 51.75 -3.32 6.07
N TYR A 415 52.34 -2.24 5.56
CA TYR A 415 53.41 -1.51 6.24
C TYR A 415 52.93 -0.72 7.47
N ARG A 416 51.72 -0.15 7.42
CA ARG A 416 51.08 0.48 8.60
C ARG A 416 50.84 -0.54 9.72
N ALA A 417 50.48 -1.78 9.36
CA ALA A 417 50.31 -2.86 10.33
C ALA A 417 51.67 -3.29 10.94
N ALA A 418 52.76 -3.21 10.18
CA ALA A 418 54.12 -3.48 10.69
C ALA A 418 54.69 -2.36 11.58
N ASN A 419 54.35 -1.09 11.31
CA ASN A 419 54.97 0.10 11.94
C ASN A 419 53.94 1.00 12.65
N SER A 420 53.09 0.41 13.49
CA SER A 420 51.92 1.08 14.11
C SER A 420 52.20 2.43 14.78
N ASP A 421 53.37 2.57 15.39
CA ASP A 421 53.70 3.68 16.30
C ASP A 421 54.48 4.82 15.60
N THR A 422 54.83 4.66 14.32
CA THR A 422 55.60 5.65 13.53
C THR A 422 54.98 6.01 12.17
N PHE A 423 53.98 5.25 11.70
CA PHE A 423 53.36 5.49 10.39
C PHE A 423 52.23 6.54 10.42
N ASP A 424 52.59 7.81 10.23
CA ASP A 424 51.62 8.88 9.94
C ASP A 424 51.31 8.96 8.44
N TYR A 425 50.15 8.43 8.04
CA TYR A 425 49.67 8.47 6.64
C TYR A 425 49.60 9.89 6.06
N GLU A 426 49.34 10.89 6.91
CA GLU A 426 49.37 12.33 6.57
C GLU A 426 50.78 12.83 6.18
N LYS A 427 51.85 12.30 6.80
CA LYS A 427 53.23 12.64 6.43
C LYS A 427 53.62 11.97 5.10
N VAL A 428 53.19 10.73 4.89
CA VAL A 428 53.42 10.00 3.63
C VAL A 428 52.83 10.76 2.45
N LEU A 429 51.55 11.14 2.55
CA LEU A 429 50.82 11.85 1.48
C LEU A 429 51.13 13.36 1.41
N SER A 430 51.94 13.92 2.32
CA SER A 430 52.27 15.35 2.34
C SER A 430 52.99 15.85 1.08
N SER A 431 53.69 14.98 0.36
CA SER A 431 54.31 15.29 -0.93
C SER A 431 54.41 14.06 -1.84
N LEU A 432 54.47 14.29 -3.16
CA LEU A 432 54.73 13.21 -4.13
C LEU A 432 56.13 12.59 -3.91
N ALA A 433 57.12 13.39 -3.50
CA ALA A 433 58.47 12.91 -3.20
C ALA A 433 58.50 11.94 -2.00
N SER A 434 57.86 12.29 -0.88
CA SER A 434 57.75 11.41 0.29
C SER A 434 56.95 10.15 -0.02
N PHE A 435 55.90 10.26 -0.84
CA PHE A 435 55.12 9.12 -1.31
C PHE A 435 55.98 8.14 -2.12
N VAL A 436 56.69 8.61 -3.16
CA VAL A 436 57.62 7.78 -3.95
C VAL A 436 58.76 7.23 -3.08
N GLU A 437 59.33 8.02 -2.17
CA GLU A 437 60.38 7.55 -1.27
C GLU A 437 59.90 6.36 -0.42
N THR A 438 58.73 6.46 0.23
CA THR A 438 58.18 5.33 0.99
C THR A 438 57.90 4.10 0.11
N LEU A 439 57.40 4.27 -1.12
CA LEU A 439 57.22 3.16 -2.08
C LEU A 439 58.56 2.49 -2.47
N THR A 440 59.66 3.26 -2.59
CA THR A 440 60.99 2.68 -2.83
C THR A 440 61.59 2.00 -1.59
N GLN A 441 61.29 2.48 -0.39
CA GLN A 441 61.68 1.85 0.87
C GLN A 441 60.91 0.54 1.15
N LEU A 442 59.69 0.40 0.61
CA LEU A 442 58.81 -0.76 0.82
C LEU A 442 59.30 -2.06 0.14
N GLN A 443 59.91 -1.98 -1.04
CA GLN A 443 60.47 -3.09 -1.83
C GLN A 443 59.59 -4.36 -2.02
N ASP A 444 58.27 -4.25 -1.86
CA ASP A 444 57.30 -5.33 -2.14
C ASP A 444 57.48 -5.86 -3.58
N ASP A 445 57.49 -7.18 -3.76
CA ASP A 445 57.49 -7.82 -5.08
C ASP A 445 56.33 -7.35 -5.97
N ARG A 446 55.18 -6.99 -5.38
CA ARG A 446 54.02 -6.40 -6.06
C ARG A 446 54.33 -5.03 -6.69
N LEU A 447 55.22 -4.23 -6.08
CA LEU A 447 55.57 -2.88 -6.55
C LEU A 447 56.61 -2.91 -7.68
N LYS A 448 57.30 -4.04 -7.93
CA LYS A 448 58.29 -4.20 -9.01
C LYS A 448 57.66 -4.19 -10.42
N ALA A 449 56.33 -4.24 -10.51
CA ALA A 449 55.57 -4.11 -11.76
C ALA A 449 55.21 -2.65 -12.13
N PHE A 450 55.59 -1.67 -11.30
CA PHE A 450 55.34 -0.25 -11.52
C PHE A 450 56.61 0.44 -12.03
N ASP A 451 56.47 1.32 -13.04
CA ASP A 451 57.59 2.17 -13.46
C ASP A 451 57.69 3.37 -12.51
N LEU A 452 58.44 3.18 -11.42
CA LEU A 452 58.70 4.20 -10.39
C LEU A 452 59.56 5.38 -10.91
N GLY A 453 60.02 5.34 -12.17
CA GLY A 453 60.80 6.42 -12.78
C GLY A 453 59.97 7.55 -13.40
N ASP A 454 58.74 7.25 -13.86
CA ASP A 454 57.93 8.25 -14.58
C ASP A 454 57.20 9.22 -13.63
N THR A 455 57.96 10.20 -13.18
CA THR A 455 57.53 11.30 -12.31
C THR A 455 56.82 12.44 -13.06
N SER A 456 56.50 12.25 -14.34
CA SER A 456 55.72 13.19 -15.15
C SER A 456 54.32 13.43 -14.55
N ASP A 457 53.72 14.59 -14.83
CA ASP A 457 52.40 14.95 -14.29
C ASP A 457 51.27 14.01 -14.76
N GLU A 458 51.46 13.36 -15.93
CA GLU A 458 50.60 12.32 -16.51
C GLU A 458 50.94 10.90 -16.04
N GLY A 459 52.08 10.70 -15.35
CA GLY A 459 52.54 9.39 -14.92
C GLY A 459 51.56 8.71 -13.96
N GLU A 460 51.39 7.39 -14.08
CA GLU A 460 50.36 6.64 -13.34
C GLU A 460 50.43 6.87 -11.81
N ILE A 461 51.65 6.99 -11.27
CA ILE A 461 51.92 7.22 -9.85
C ILE A 461 51.50 8.63 -9.43
N SER A 462 51.69 9.64 -10.28
CA SER A 462 51.21 11.02 -10.06
C SER A 462 49.69 11.06 -10.00
N VAL A 463 49.01 10.34 -10.91
CA VAL A 463 47.55 10.21 -10.92
C VAL A 463 47.04 9.47 -9.68
N ILE A 464 47.65 8.35 -9.29
CA ILE A 464 47.28 7.59 -8.09
C ILE A 464 47.49 8.43 -6.81
N TYR A 465 48.62 9.13 -6.68
CA TYR A 465 48.90 10.05 -5.58
C TYR A 465 47.82 11.15 -5.48
N LYS A 466 47.49 11.81 -6.59
CA LYS A 466 46.42 12.83 -6.66
C LYS A 466 45.04 12.26 -6.26
N GLN A 467 44.74 11.01 -6.61
CA GLN A 467 43.52 10.33 -6.18
C GLN A 467 43.52 10.01 -4.66
N LEU A 468 44.63 9.51 -4.11
CA LEU A 468 44.77 9.19 -2.68
C LEU A 468 44.64 10.44 -1.79
N VAL A 469 45.32 11.53 -2.15
CA VAL A 469 45.20 12.83 -1.45
C VAL A 469 43.75 13.34 -1.48
N ARG A 470 43.08 13.26 -2.64
CA ARG A 470 41.67 13.65 -2.78
C ARG A 470 40.77 12.79 -1.90
N GLU A 471 40.97 11.47 -1.88
CA GLU A 471 40.20 10.56 -1.05
C GLU A 471 40.41 10.82 0.45
N GLN A 472 41.65 10.97 0.91
CA GLN A 472 41.96 11.31 2.30
C GLN A 472 41.28 12.63 2.72
N SER A 473 41.34 13.67 1.88
CA SER A 473 40.69 14.95 2.17
C SER A 473 39.17 14.82 2.33
N LEU A 474 38.54 13.96 1.52
CA LEU A 474 37.10 13.70 1.54
C LEU A 474 36.69 12.80 2.72
N GLN A 475 37.55 11.86 3.12
CA GLN A 475 37.36 11.10 4.37
C GLN A 475 37.45 12.02 5.59
N MET A 476 38.40 12.96 5.62
CA MET A 476 38.51 13.97 6.70
C MET A 476 37.30 14.90 6.76
N GLN A 477 36.81 15.39 5.61
CA GLN A 477 35.58 16.19 5.55
C GLN A 477 34.35 15.42 6.08
N ARG A 478 34.20 14.13 5.69
CA ARG A 478 33.14 13.26 6.23
C ARG A 478 33.27 13.03 7.74
N ALA A 479 34.49 12.90 8.26
CA ALA A 479 34.73 12.73 9.69
C ALA A 479 34.36 14.00 10.49
N ARG A 480 34.75 15.20 10.00
CA ARG A 480 34.36 16.50 10.57
C ARG A 480 32.84 16.66 10.59
N ALA A 481 32.17 16.49 9.44
CA ALA A 481 30.72 16.62 9.33
C ALA A 481 29.93 15.64 10.24
N LYS A 482 30.42 14.40 10.42
CA LYS A 482 29.82 13.43 11.36
C LYS A 482 29.93 13.88 12.83
N ILE A 483 31.02 14.55 13.20
CA ILE A 483 31.20 15.09 14.54
C ILE A 483 30.32 16.32 14.75
N GLU A 484 30.24 17.23 13.78
CA GLU A 484 29.33 18.39 13.83
C GLU A 484 27.87 17.96 13.97
N GLY A 485 27.42 16.97 13.19
CA GLY A 485 26.08 16.39 13.32
C GLY A 485 25.80 15.83 14.71
N SER A 486 26.77 15.11 15.31
CA SER A 486 26.64 14.62 16.68
C SER A 486 26.63 15.76 17.71
N ILE A 487 27.42 16.81 17.52
CA ILE A 487 27.47 17.97 18.42
C ILE A 487 26.12 18.70 18.44
N ASN A 488 25.52 18.96 17.27
CA ASN A 488 24.19 19.58 17.17
C ASN A 488 23.11 18.72 17.88
N GLN A 489 23.21 17.38 17.82
CA GLN A 489 22.29 16.48 18.52
C GLN A 489 22.44 16.55 20.06
N ASN A 490 23.69 16.52 20.56
CA ASN A 490 23.97 16.56 22.00
C ASN A 490 23.60 17.92 22.66
N ALA A 491 23.23 18.95 21.89
CA ALA A 491 22.82 20.26 22.41
C ALA A 491 21.55 20.16 23.29
N HIS A 492 20.62 19.28 22.93
CA HIS A 492 19.41 19.02 23.71
C HIS A 492 19.73 18.27 25.01
N ASP A 493 20.56 17.21 24.94
CA ASP A 493 20.97 16.45 26.14
C ASP A 493 21.69 17.34 27.16
N LEU A 494 22.52 18.27 26.68
CA LEU A 494 23.21 19.25 27.53
C LEU A 494 22.23 20.27 28.12
N ALA A 495 21.17 20.65 27.39
CA ALA A 495 20.10 21.49 27.92
C ALA A 495 19.29 20.80 29.03
N VAL A 496 18.99 19.51 28.88
CA VAL A 496 18.34 18.69 29.92
C VAL A 496 19.23 18.55 31.16
N TRP A 497 20.55 18.37 30.98
CA TRP A 497 21.49 18.34 32.12
C TRP A 497 21.59 19.69 32.84
N LEU A 498 21.59 20.81 32.10
CA LEU A 498 21.56 22.16 32.67
C LEU A 498 20.28 22.40 33.49
N ASP A 499 19.12 22.04 32.94
CA ASP A 499 17.81 22.14 33.60
C ASP A 499 17.77 21.37 34.94
N GLN A 500 18.36 20.17 34.99
CA GLN A 500 18.48 19.35 36.21
C GLN A 500 19.46 19.91 37.26
N ASN A 501 20.30 20.89 36.91
CA ASN A 501 21.36 21.41 37.78
C ASN A 501 21.32 22.95 37.95
N LEU A 502 20.22 23.61 37.55
CA LEU A 502 20.02 25.06 37.65
C LEU A 502 20.42 25.63 39.03
N ASP A 503 20.01 24.98 40.12
CA ASP A 503 20.27 25.40 41.51
C ASP A 503 21.77 25.43 41.88
N LYS A 504 22.63 24.73 41.13
CA LYS A 504 24.09 24.70 41.33
C LYS A 504 24.82 25.69 40.43
N ILE A 505 24.25 26.02 39.27
CA ILE A 505 24.92 26.77 38.20
C ILE A 505 24.64 28.27 38.37
N SER A 506 25.44 28.91 39.22
CA SER A 506 25.32 30.34 39.54
C SER A 506 25.50 31.32 38.35
N LEU A 507 25.83 30.82 37.16
CA LEU A 507 26.03 31.56 35.90
C LEU A 507 24.75 31.84 35.10
N ILE A 508 23.62 31.22 35.46
CA ILE A 508 22.31 31.44 34.82
C ILE A 508 21.42 32.27 35.76
N LEU A 509 20.77 33.31 35.24
CA LEU A 509 19.76 34.08 35.96
C LEU A 509 18.43 34.03 35.19
N ILE A 510 17.37 33.61 35.89
CA ILE A 510 15.99 33.75 35.42
C ILE A 510 15.40 34.96 36.17
N THR A 511 14.93 35.96 35.43
CA THR A 511 14.41 37.21 36.01
C THR A 511 13.14 37.68 35.30
N ASP A 512 12.24 38.30 36.08
CA ASP A 512 11.00 38.91 35.58
C ASP A 512 11.19 40.41 35.25
N ASP A 513 12.26 41.05 35.76
CA ASP A 513 12.57 42.47 35.56
C ASP A 513 13.42 42.76 34.31
N GLU A 514 13.02 43.74 33.50
CA GLU A 514 13.77 44.11 32.29
C GLU A 514 15.09 44.88 32.56
N LYS A 515 15.41 45.21 33.81
CA LYS A 515 16.51 46.12 34.24
C LYS A 515 17.50 45.48 35.22
N SER A 516 18.21 44.45 34.78
CA SER A 516 19.41 43.95 35.47
C SER A 516 20.60 43.87 34.52
N GLU A 517 21.36 44.96 34.41
CA GLU A 517 22.67 44.96 33.73
C GLU A 517 23.71 44.25 34.61
N ILE A 518 23.79 42.92 34.47
CA ILE A 518 24.82 42.08 35.09
C ILE A 518 25.57 41.39 33.95
N THR A 519 26.77 41.87 33.65
CA THR A 519 27.57 41.49 32.46
C THR A 519 28.05 40.05 32.47
N ASP A 520 28.09 39.41 33.64
CA ASP A 520 28.87 38.21 33.88
C ASP A 520 28.02 36.92 33.91
N LYS A 521 26.72 37.03 33.58
CA LYS A 521 25.75 35.91 33.65
C LYS A 521 24.85 35.85 32.43
N THR A 522 24.36 34.65 32.11
CA THR A 522 23.37 34.45 31.03
C THR A 522 21.98 34.73 31.56
N VAL A 523 21.27 35.69 30.96
CA VAL A 523 19.96 36.15 31.43
C VAL A 523 18.83 35.60 30.56
N ILE A 524 17.93 34.85 31.19
CA ILE A 524 16.68 34.38 30.62
C ILE A 524 15.55 35.22 31.24
N LEU A 525 14.90 36.05 30.45
CA LEU A 525 13.71 36.78 30.87
C LEU A 525 12.48 35.89 30.81
N LYS A 526 11.62 36.01 31.82
CA LYS A 526 10.29 35.41 31.86
C LYS A 526 9.24 36.52 31.75
N LYS A 527 8.46 36.53 30.66
CA LYS A 527 7.44 37.53 30.37
C LYS A 527 6.17 36.86 29.88
N ASP A 528 5.05 37.13 30.56
CA ASP A 528 3.71 36.61 30.21
C ASP A 528 3.67 35.09 29.98
N SER A 529 4.34 34.34 30.88
CA SER A 529 4.56 32.88 30.83
C SER A 529 5.51 32.37 29.74
N THR A 530 6.20 33.24 29.00
CA THR A 530 7.22 32.86 28.01
C THR A 530 8.64 33.17 28.48
N TYR A 531 9.57 32.24 28.22
CA TYR A 531 11.00 32.36 28.53
C TYR A 531 11.78 32.74 27.27
N THR A 532 12.59 33.80 27.34
CA THR A 532 13.40 34.32 26.22
C THR A 532 14.82 34.68 26.68
N VAL A 533 15.82 34.36 25.86
CA VAL A 533 17.24 34.63 26.18
C VAL A 533 17.60 36.05 25.73
N LYS A 534 18.09 36.91 26.65
CA LYS A 534 18.42 38.31 26.32
C LYS A 534 19.91 38.56 26.09
N SER A 535 20.79 37.86 26.81
CA SER A 535 22.25 38.05 26.74
C SER A 535 23.01 36.79 27.18
N HIS A 536 24.18 36.57 26.57
CA HIS A 536 25.10 35.48 26.89
C HIS A 536 26.55 35.99 26.83
N PRO A 537 27.35 35.90 27.91
CA PRO A 537 28.74 36.36 27.92
C PRO A 537 29.64 35.52 27.01
N ASP A 538 30.56 36.16 26.27
CA ASP A 538 31.45 35.46 25.33
C ASP A 538 32.70 34.80 25.98
N GLN A 539 32.83 34.86 27.31
CA GLN A 539 33.95 34.29 28.06
C GLN A 539 33.77 32.79 28.30
N LEU A 540 34.51 31.97 27.53
CA LEU A 540 34.40 30.51 27.56
C LEU A 540 34.98 29.88 28.84
N GLU A 541 35.94 30.53 29.49
CA GLU A 541 36.80 29.93 30.53
C GLU A 541 36.02 29.59 31.80
N SER A 542 35.17 30.50 32.30
CA SER A 542 34.27 30.24 33.43
C SER A 542 33.23 29.14 33.14
N TRP A 543 32.79 29.01 31.88
CA TRP A 543 31.94 27.91 31.42
C TRP A 543 32.71 26.58 31.30
N MET A 544 33.99 26.59 30.93
CA MET A 544 34.80 25.37 30.85
C MET A 544 35.12 24.77 32.21
N GLU A 545 35.27 25.57 33.27
CA GLU A 545 35.43 25.05 34.64
C GLU A 545 34.12 24.44 35.17
N THR A 546 32.99 25.14 35.01
CA THR A 546 31.68 24.67 35.49
C THR A 546 31.12 23.49 34.68
N LEU A 547 31.43 23.38 33.38
CA LEU A 547 31.00 22.26 32.53
C LEU A 547 31.96 21.05 32.57
N GLN A 548 33.07 21.11 33.31
CA GLN A 548 33.90 19.92 33.57
C GLN A 548 33.19 18.86 34.41
N GLU A 549 32.10 19.21 35.11
CA GLU A 549 31.22 18.24 35.79
C GLU A 549 30.24 17.54 34.82
N ALA A 550 30.00 18.10 33.62
CA ALA A 550 29.05 17.55 32.66
C ALA A 550 29.68 16.40 31.84
N PRO A 551 29.17 15.16 31.92
CA PRO A 551 29.76 14.01 31.21
C PRO A 551 29.63 14.15 29.67
N ILE A 552 28.56 14.80 29.21
CA ILE A 552 28.28 15.06 27.79
C ILE A 552 29.32 16.05 27.22
N PHE A 553 29.56 17.17 27.92
CA PHE A 553 30.54 18.18 27.49
C PHE A 553 31.96 17.61 27.47
N ASN A 554 32.35 16.83 28.48
CA ASN A 554 33.62 16.09 28.50
C ASN A 554 33.79 15.14 27.31
N LYS A 555 32.74 14.41 26.93
CA LYS A 555 32.74 13.50 25.77
C LYS A 555 32.99 14.27 24.47
N ILE A 556 32.33 15.42 24.30
CA ILE A 556 32.47 16.29 23.12
C ILE A 556 33.84 16.99 23.07
N SER A 557 34.35 17.47 24.21
CA SER A 557 35.67 18.09 24.30
C SER A 557 36.79 17.10 23.93
N LYS A 558 36.65 15.82 24.33
CA LYS A 558 37.59 14.72 24.02
C LYS A 558 37.47 14.12 22.61
N THR A 559 36.36 14.36 21.89
CA THR A 559 36.22 13.96 20.48
C THR A 559 36.63 15.08 19.54
N SER A 560 36.22 16.32 19.81
CA SER A 560 36.67 17.51 19.06
C SER A 560 38.20 17.66 19.09
N SER A 561 38.86 17.44 20.25
CA SER A 561 40.33 17.50 20.36
C SER A 561 41.09 16.41 19.61
N LYS A 562 40.41 15.39 19.06
CA LYS A 562 41.03 14.33 18.25
C LYS A 562 41.01 14.60 16.75
N VAL A 563 40.11 15.47 16.28
CA VAL A 563 39.91 15.79 14.86
C VAL A 563 40.27 17.24 14.52
N TYR A 564 40.11 18.16 15.46
CA TYR A 564 40.60 19.54 15.38
C TYR A 564 41.91 19.67 16.17
N LYS A 565 42.92 18.87 15.80
CA LYS A 565 44.27 18.92 16.40
C LYS A 565 44.99 20.21 16.00
N ASP A 566 44.92 20.53 14.71
CA ASP A 566 45.73 21.57 14.06
C ASP A 566 45.00 22.92 13.97
N THR A 567 43.68 22.93 14.20
CA THR A 567 42.80 24.11 14.15
C THR A 567 42.05 24.31 15.48
N PRO A 568 42.76 24.76 16.55
CA PRO A 568 42.14 24.98 17.86
C PRO A 568 41.05 26.07 17.85
N GLU A 569 41.09 27.00 16.90
CA GLU A 569 40.07 28.04 16.72
C GLU A 569 38.72 27.47 16.27
N GLU A 570 38.74 26.52 15.31
CA GLU A 570 37.53 25.80 14.84
C GLU A 570 36.88 25.03 16.00
N ARG A 571 37.70 24.34 16.82
CA ARG A 571 37.24 23.64 18.03
C ARG A 571 36.54 24.59 19.00
N ASN A 572 37.12 25.77 19.26
CA ASN A 572 36.55 26.75 20.17
C ASN A 572 35.25 27.38 19.61
N PHE A 573 35.18 27.60 18.30
CA PHE A 573 33.96 28.07 17.63
C PHE A 573 32.81 27.05 17.74
N ILE A 574 33.09 25.77 17.49
CA ILE A 574 32.08 24.69 17.59
C ILE A 574 31.59 24.51 19.03
N LEU A 575 32.47 24.62 20.03
CA LEU A 575 32.08 24.61 21.44
C LEU A 575 31.24 25.84 21.83
N LYS A 576 31.56 27.05 21.33
CA LYS A 576 30.70 28.23 21.48
C LYS A 576 29.32 28.05 20.86
N LYS A 577 29.25 27.42 19.68
CA LYS A 577 27.98 27.12 18.99
C LYS A 577 27.10 26.19 19.83
N LEU A 578 27.65 25.07 20.30
CA LEU A 578 26.97 24.09 21.16
C LEU A 578 26.33 24.74 22.40
N LEU A 579 27.04 25.67 23.06
CA LEU A 579 26.54 26.33 24.27
C LEU A 579 25.43 27.34 23.97
N LYS A 580 25.48 28.03 22.84
CA LYS A 580 24.38 28.92 22.40
C LYS A 580 23.13 28.08 22.06
N GLU A 581 23.29 26.97 21.34
CA GLU A 581 22.20 26.07 20.96
C GLU A 581 21.57 25.33 22.15
N SER A 582 22.36 24.92 23.15
CA SER A 582 21.83 24.30 24.38
C SER A 582 21.07 25.31 25.27
N VAL A 583 21.53 26.56 25.38
CA VAL A 583 20.82 27.61 26.14
C VAL A 583 19.49 27.98 25.47
N HIS A 584 19.43 28.03 24.13
CA HIS A 584 18.16 28.19 23.41
C HIS A 584 17.23 26.98 23.60
N SER A 585 17.79 25.76 23.59
CA SER A 585 17.02 24.53 23.86
C SER A 585 16.48 24.48 25.29
N LEU A 586 17.23 24.97 26.28
CA LEU A 586 16.78 25.07 27.67
C LEU A 586 15.63 26.07 27.82
N ALA A 587 15.68 27.21 27.14
CA ALA A 587 14.57 28.15 27.12
C ALA A 587 13.28 27.52 26.53
N ALA A 588 13.40 26.67 25.50
CA ALA A 588 12.28 25.91 24.96
C ALA A 588 11.70 24.89 25.98
N LEU A 589 12.56 24.13 26.67
CA LEU A 589 12.15 23.19 27.72
C LEU A 589 11.42 23.88 28.89
N LEU A 590 11.88 25.08 29.30
CA LEU A 590 11.18 25.88 30.33
C LEU A 590 9.81 26.37 29.86
N ASN A 591 9.68 26.74 28.58
CA ASN A 591 8.38 27.07 27.97
C ASN A 591 7.41 25.87 28.00
N GLU A 592 7.85 24.66 27.64
CA GLU A 592 7.01 23.45 27.71
C GLU A 592 6.58 23.07 29.12
N LYS A 593 7.43 23.31 30.13
CA LYS A 593 7.05 23.11 31.54
C LYS A 593 5.96 24.09 32.00
N SER A 594 5.93 25.31 31.44
CA SER A 594 4.95 26.33 31.81
C SER A 594 3.53 26.03 31.30
N SER A 595 3.41 25.42 30.12
CA SER A 595 2.11 25.15 29.47
C SER A 595 1.37 23.94 30.06
N LYS A 596 2.07 23.00 30.71
CA LYS A 596 1.53 21.75 31.28
C LYS A 596 0.73 21.94 32.59
N LYS A 597 -0.03 23.03 32.74
CA LYS A 597 -0.80 23.36 33.95
C LYS A 597 -2.33 23.35 33.75
N ARG A 598 -2.86 22.18 33.38
CA ARG A 598 -4.27 21.75 33.60
C ARG A 598 -4.28 20.29 34.10
N PRO A 599 -5.34 19.86 34.82
CA PRO A 599 -5.29 18.63 35.62
C PRO A 599 -5.32 17.34 34.78
N ALA A 600 -4.82 16.26 35.37
CA ALA A 600 -4.75 14.94 34.77
C ALA A 600 -5.96 14.05 35.12
N THR A 601 -6.19 13.06 34.27
CA THR A 601 -6.76 11.75 34.62
C THR A 601 -5.81 10.67 34.11
N GLU A 602 -5.70 9.56 34.83
CA GLU A 602 -4.52 8.68 34.82
C GLU A 602 -4.71 7.39 33.98
N TYR A 603 -3.66 6.55 34.01
CA TYR A 603 -3.62 5.15 33.59
C TYR A 603 -3.54 4.81 32.10
N GLU A 604 -2.31 4.89 31.57
CA GLU A 604 -1.80 3.76 30.80
C GLU A 604 -1.58 2.57 31.77
N THR A 605 -2.19 1.41 31.48
CA THR A 605 -1.82 0.13 32.11
C THR A 605 -1.24 -0.81 31.06
N SER A 606 -0.18 -1.52 31.45
CA SER A 606 0.59 -2.38 30.57
C SER A 606 -0.13 -3.69 30.25
N GLU A 607 -0.33 -4.03 28.97
CA GLU A 607 -0.64 -5.42 28.58
C GLU A 607 -0.08 -5.87 27.21
N ALA A 608 1.22 -5.66 27.01
CA ALA A 608 1.94 -6.18 25.84
C ALA A 608 2.56 -7.56 26.09
N LYS A 609 1.75 -8.64 26.21
CA LYS A 609 2.23 -10.04 26.10
C LYS A 609 1.11 -11.09 25.92
N LYS A 610 1.34 -12.01 24.97
CA LYS A 610 0.55 -13.21 24.58
C LYS A 610 -0.57 -13.01 23.54
N ALA A 611 -0.26 -13.35 22.30
CA ALA A 611 -0.98 -14.40 21.56
C ALA A 611 -0.06 -14.98 20.47
N ARG A 612 0.03 -16.31 20.37
CA ARG A 612 0.68 -17.02 19.26
C ARG A 612 -0.18 -18.23 18.90
N ALA A 613 -0.73 -18.24 17.70
CA ALA A 613 -1.40 -19.38 17.08
C ALA A 613 -1.12 -19.35 15.57
N GLU A 614 -1.10 -20.52 14.93
CA GLU A 614 -0.77 -20.70 13.50
C GLU A 614 -2.06 -20.75 12.63
N PRO A 615 -1.97 -20.69 11.29
CA PRO A 615 -2.99 -20.01 10.48
C PRO A 615 -4.01 -20.92 9.78
N GLU A 616 -5.22 -20.37 9.57
CA GLU A 616 -6.11 -20.73 8.47
C GLU A 616 -6.62 -19.48 7.74
N ASN A 617 -7.16 -19.68 6.52
CA ASN A 617 -7.51 -18.62 5.56
C ASN A 617 -8.44 -17.54 6.13
N ARG A 618 -7.91 -16.33 6.37
CA ARG A 618 -8.71 -15.14 6.71
C ARG A 618 -8.69 -14.11 5.58
N ARG A 619 -9.88 -13.53 5.32
CA ARG A 619 -10.08 -12.33 4.48
C ARG A 619 -9.26 -11.16 5.06
N PRO A 620 -8.86 -10.14 4.26
CA PRO A 620 -8.01 -9.05 4.74
C PRO A 620 -8.57 -8.41 6.02
N SER A 621 -7.69 -8.26 7.02
CA SER A 621 -8.06 -7.87 8.38
C SER A 621 -8.87 -6.57 8.42
N GLN A 622 -9.89 -6.50 9.29
CA GLN A 622 -10.75 -5.31 9.40
C GLN A 622 -9.96 -4.02 9.71
N SER A 623 -8.78 -4.11 10.33
CA SER A 623 -7.90 -2.97 10.64
C SER A 623 -7.02 -2.49 9.49
N LEU A 624 -6.90 -3.25 8.38
CA LEU A 624 -6.17 -2.81 7.18
C LEU A 624 -7.08 -1.96 6.27
N LYS A 625 -8.37 -2.29 6.20
CA LYS A 625 -9.34 -1.68 5.29
C LYS A 625 -9.50 -0.15 5.44
N PRO A 626 -9.52 0.45 6.65
CA PRO A 626 -9.58 1.91 6.81
C PRO A 626 -8.34 2.61 6.26
N TYR A 627 -7.14 2.05 6.52
CA TYR A 627 -5.87 2.58 6.00
C TYR A 627 -5.87 2.58 4.47
N LEU A 628 -6.15 1.45 3.83
CA LEU A 628 -6.23 1.37 2.36
C LEU A 628 -7.33 2.25 1.77
N THR A 629 -8.44 2.47 2.49
CA THR A 629 -9.49 3.40 2.05
C THR A 629 -9.01 4.86 2.10
N ALA A 630 -8.28 5.26 3.15
CA ALA A 630 -7.66 6.58 3.25
C ALA A 630 -6.60 6.80 2.16
N VAL A 631 -5.76 5.79 1.90
CA VAL A 631 -4.75 5.80 0.83
C VAL A 631 -5.42 5.91 -0.54
N ARG A 632 -6.42 5.08 -0.84
CA ARG A 632 -7.21 5.12 -2.08
C ARG A 632 -7.83 6.50 -2.32
N THR A 633 -8.46 7.07 -1.30
CA THR A 633 -9.11 8.39 -1.39
C THR A 633 -8.07 9.49 -1.66
N SER A 634 -6.94 9.45 -0.95
CA SER A 634 -5.87 10.45 -1.09
C SER A 634 -5.15 10.36 -2.43
N LEU A 635 -4.88 9.15 -2.93
CA LEU A 635 -4.33 8.94 -4.29
C LEU A 635 -5.30 9.41 -5.37
N THR A 636 -6.61 9.13 -5.22
CA THR A 636 -7.64 9.56 -6.17
C THR A 636 -7.76 11.10 -6.24
N ALA A 637 -7.47 11.80 -5.14
CA ALA A 637 -7.40 13.26 -5.09
C ALA A 637 -6.05 13.82 -5.58
N ALA A 638 -4.93 13.11 -5.34
CA ALA A 638 -3.59 13.54 -5.75
C ALA A 638 -3.35 13.39 -7.27
N ILE A 639 -3.94 12.39 -7.91
CA ILE A 639 -3.80 12.15 -9.36
C ILE A 639 -4.78 13.05 -10.13
N CYS A 640 -4.49 14.35 -10.07
CA CYS A 640 -5.13 15.44 -10.84
C CYS A 640 -4.05 16.11 -11.70
N LEU A 641 -3.47 15.34 -12.63
CA LEU A 641 -2.33 15.75 -13.44
C LEU A 641 -2.75 16.45 -14.74
N GLU A 642 -2.02 17.50 -15.09
CA GLU A 642 -2.18 18.25 -16.35
C GLU A 642 -0.96 18.07 -17.26
N ASP A 643 -1.14 18.27 -18.57
CA ASP A 643 -0.04 18.31 -19.56
C ASP A 643 0.74 19.62 -19.44
N PHE A 644 1.60 19.68 -18.42
CA PHE A 644 2.38 20.88 -18.08
C PHE A 644 3.88 20.63 -18.29
N SER A 645 4.43 21.21 -19.37
CA SER A 645 5.86 21.13 -19.71
C SER A 645 6.76 21.72 -18.62
N SER A 646 7.94 21.15 -18.44
CA SER A 646 8.83 21.56 -17.33
C SER A 646 9.37 22.98 -17.53
N GLN A 647 9.42 23.77 -16.45
CA GLN A 647 9.93 25.13 -16.48
C GLN A 647 11.46 25.20 -16.52
N LEU A 648 12.14 24.20 -15.95
CA LEU A 648 13.61 24.14 -15.87
C LEU A 648 14.24 23.34 -17.03
N VAL A 649 13.45 22.55 -17.77
CA VAL A 649 13.91 21.78 -18.94
C VAL A 649 13.04 22.11 -20.14
N GLU A 650 13.39 23.19 -20.86
CA GLU A 650 12.67 23.63 -22.05
C GLU A 650 12.35 22.47 -23.01
N ARG A 651 11.13 22.50 -23.56
CA ARG A 651 10.63 21.57 -24.60
C ARG A 651 10.51 20.10 -24.18
N HIS A 652 10.76 19.77 -22.92
CA HIS A 652 10.55 18.41 -22.40
C HIS A 652 9.56 18.39 -21.23
N ASN A 653 8.59 17.49 -21.33
CA ASN A 653 7.59 17.26 -20.30
C ASN A 653 8.19 16.35 -19.20
N ARG A 654 9.12 16.89 -18.43
CA ARG A 654 9.82 16.20 -17.34
C ARG A 654 8.99 16.31 -16.05
N PRO A 655 8.85 15.24 -15.25
CA PRO A 655 8.14 15.30 -13.97
C PRO A 655 8.82 16.31 -13.02
N GLU A 656 8.13 17.41 -12.70
CA GLU A 656 8.65 18.50 -11.87
C GLU A 656 9.06 18.03 -10.47
N ILE A 657 8.37 17.01 -9.94
CA ILE A 657 8.70 16.40 -8.65
C ILE A 657 10.13 15.80 -8.62
N GLU A 658 10.76 15.54 -9.77
CA GLU A 658 12.14 15.02 -9.89
C GLU A 658 13.19 16.06 -10.34
N VAL A 659 12.85 17.35 -10.41
CA VAL A 659 13.80 18.42 -10.75
C VAL A 659 14.36 19.07 -9.45
N ASP A 660 15.53 19.70 -9.50
CA ASP A 660 16.15 20.31 -8.30
C ASP A 660 15.46 21.63 -7.91
N ASN A 661 14.48 21.52 -7.02
CA ASN A 661 13.51 22.55 -6.60
C ASN A 661 14.06 23.74 -5.78
N SER A 662 15.27 24.20 -6.10
CA SER A 662 15.90 25.38 -5.50
C SER A 662 15.29 26.72 -5.97
N HIS A 663 14.43 26.70 -7.00
CA HIS A 663 13.90 27.89 -7.66
C HIS A 663 12.37 28.09 -7.53
N ASN A 664 11.55 27.06 -7.74
CA ASN A 664 10.08 27.20 -7.88
C ASN A 664 9.29 26.23 -6.96
N PRO A 665 9.01 26.58 -5.69
CA PRO A 665 8.24 25.71 -4.78
C PRO A 665 6.74 25.60 -5.15
N GLU A 666 6.19 26.55 -5.92
CA GLU A 666 4.75 26.65 -6.21
C GLU A 666 4.20 25.52 -7.12
N LEU A 667 5.08 24.79 -7.82
CA LEU A 667 4.69 23.67 -8.69
C LEU A 667 4.51 22.34 -7.93
N ILE A 668 4.86 22.30 -6.65
CA ILE A 668 4.76 21.12 -5.79
C ILE A 668 3.66 21.35 -4.76
N LEU A 669 2.71 20.43 -4.71
CA LEU A 669 1.58 20.46 -3.79
C LEU A 669 1.99 19.85 -2.46
N ASN A 670 1.29 20.24 -1.38
CA ASN A 670 1.61 19.79 -0.02
C ASN A 670 1.66 18.25 0.06
N PRO A 671 2.80 17.66 0.47
CA PRO A 671 2.93 16.21 0.53
C PRO A 671 2.11 15.63 1.68
N VAL A 672 1.41 14.52 1.41
CA VAL A 672 0.55 13.83 2.37
C VAL A 672 1.24 12.55 2.81
N THR A 673 1.49 12.40 4.11
CA THR A 673 1.95 11.13 4.69
C THR A 673 0.79 10.46 5.43
N ILE A 674 0.53 9.19 5.11
CA ILE A 674 -0.49 8.37 5.77
C ILE A 674 0.24 7.21 6.44
N CYS A 675 0.19 7.18 7.77
CA CYS A 675 0.81 6.14 8.59
C CYS A 675 -0.27 5.22 9.15
N ARG A 676 -0.04 3.91 9.11
CA ARG A 676 -0.77 2.95 9.96
C ARG A 676 0.03 2.65 11.23
N ASN A 677 1.36 2.58 11.09
CA ASN A 677 2.33 2.41 12.17
C ASN A 677 3.59 3.25 11.84
N GLU A 678 4.50 3.47 12.80
CA GLU A 678 5.79 4.16 12.53
C GLU A 678 6.60 3.49 11.40
N ASN A 679 6.46 2.16 11.31
CA ASN A 679 7.12 1.30 10.33
C ASN A 679 6.30 0.99 9.07
N GLU A 680 5.05 1.44 8.99
CA GLU A 680 4.13 1.11 7.90
C GLU A 680 3.40 2.38 7.46
N ARG A 681 3.90 3.01 6.39
CA ARG A 681 3.46 4.33 5.96
C ARG A 681 3.66 4.55 4.47
N ILE A 682 2.82 5.41 3.90
CA ILE A 682 2.93 5.88 2.51
C ILE A 682 3.06 7.40 2.50
N LEU A 683 3.92 7.90 1.61
CA LEU A 683 4.13 9.31 1.31
C LEU A 683 3.65 9.56 -0.12
N ILE A 684 2.76 10.53 -0.28
CA ILE A 684 2.22 10.97 -1.56
C ILE A 684 2.68 12.41 -1.77
N GLU A 685 3.46 12.65 -2.81
CA GLU A 685 4.01 13.97 -3.17
C GLU A 685 3.41 14.37 -4.54
N PRO A 686 2.36 15.19 -4.58
CA PRO A 686 1.76 15.63 -5.83
C PRO A 686 2.44 16.87 -6.39
N SER A 687 2.44 17.00 -7.71
CA SER A 687 2.90 18.14 -8.50
C SER A 687 2.03 18.25 -9.75
N ILE A 688 2.06 19.39 -10.44
CA ILE A 688 1.15 19.72 -11.54
C ILE A 688 1.14 18.69 -12.70
N ASN A 689 2.29 18.09 -13.02
CA ASN A 689 2.42 17.09 -14.09
C ASN A 689 2.77 15.67 -13.61
N SER A 690 2.99 15.47 -12.30
CA SER A 690 3.46 14.21 -11.75
C SER A 690 3.10 13.98 -10.28
N VAL A 691 2.81 12.73 -9.90
CA VAL A 691 2.68 12.31 -8.49
C VAL A 691 3.74 11.27 -8.19
N ARG A 692 4.51 11.49 -7.12
CA ARG A 692 5.42 10.49 -6.56
C ARG A 692 4.77 9.82 -5.36
N VAL A 693 4.85 8.50 -5.29
CA VAL A 693 4.17 7.68 -4.26
C VAL A 693 5.18 6.71 -3.66
N SER A 694 5.61 6.95 -2.43
CA SER A 694 6.66 6.19 -1.76
C SER A 694 6.12 5.38 -0.58
N ILE A 695 6.38 4.08 -0.58
CA ILE A 695 5.82 3.13 0.38
C ILE A 695 6.95 2.61 1.27
N LYS A 696 6.73 2.65 2.59
CA LYS A 696 7.53 1.92 3.58
C LYS A 696 6.74 0.69 4.03
N ILE A 697 7.30 -0.48 3.78
CA ILE A 697 6.71 -1.78 4.03
C ILE A 697 6.96 -2.17 5.49
N LYS A 698 6.00 -2.85 6.11
CA LYS A 698 6.12 -3.35 7.48
C LYS A 698 7.29 -4.34 7.58
N GLN A 699 8.16 -4.12 8.56
CA GLN A 699 9.31 -4.97 8.88
C GLN A 699 9.31 -5.22 10.39
N ALA A 700 8.90 -6.40 10.83
CA ALA A 700 8.85 -6.78 12.25
C ALA A 700 10.15 -7.44 12.74
N ASP A 701 10.73 -8.32 11.92
CA ASP A 701 11.96 -9.08 12.24
C ASP A 701 13.12 -8.72 11.30
N GLU A 702 14.36 -8.96 11.72
CA GLU A 702 15.56 -8.84 10.86
C GLU A 702 15.45 -9.69 9.57
N ILE A 703 14.80 -10.85 9.66
CA ILE A 703 14.51 -11.71 8.49
C ILE A 703 13.60 -10.97 7.50
N GLU A 704 12.58 -10.24 7.97
CA GLU A 704 11.69 -9.47 7.10
C GLU A 704 12.41 -8.27 6.48
N GLN A 705 13.33 -7.61 7.20
CA GLN A 705 14.19 -6.56 6.63
C GLN A 705 15.02 -7.09 5.45
N ILE A 706 15.62 -8.27 5.59
CA ILE A 706 16.40 -8.93 4.53
C ILE A 706 15.49 -9.34 3.35
N LEU A 707 14.31 -9.92 3.63
CA LEU A 707 13.35 -10.34 2.60
C LEU A 707 12.79 -9.13 1.83
N VAL A 708 12.39 -8.05 2.51
CA VAL A 708 11.96 -6.80 1.86
C VAL A 708 13.08 -6.21 1.01
N HIS A 709 14.32 -6.16 1.50
CA HIS A 709 15.46 -5.69 0.71
C HIS A 709 15.73 -6.57 -0.53
N GLN A 710 15.54 -7.89 -0.44
CA GLN A 710 15.68 -8.80 -1.58
C GLN A 710 14.52 -8.66 -2.59
N PHE A 711 13.30 -8.50 -2.09
CA PHE A 711 12.07 -8.33 -2.87
C PHE A 711 12.04 -7.00 -3.63
N THR A 712 12.31 -5.89 -2.95
CA THR A 712 12.44 -4.56 -3.55
C THR A 712 13.53 -4.50 -4.62
N ARG A 713 14.66 -5.16 -4.39
CA ARG A 713 15.74 -5.34 -5.39
C ARG A 713 15.28 -6.16 -6.61
N PHE A 714 14.45 -7.19 -6.41
CA PHE A 714 13.90 -8.02 -7.49
C PHE A 714 12.86 -7.27 -8.35
N LEU A 715 12.04 -6.41 -7.72
CA LEU A 715 11.09 -5.53 -8.41
C LEU A 715 11.79 -4.40 -9.17
N THR A 716 12.72 -3.69 -8.54
CA THR A 716 13.47 -2.58 -9.18
C THR A 716 14.33 -3.04 -10.36
N GLN A 717 14.86 -4.26 -10.33
CA GLN A 717 15.49 -4.91 -11.49
C GLN A 717 14.54 -5.15 -12.69
N ARG A 718 13.22 -5.10 -12.48
CA ARG A 718 12.19 -5.23 -13.53
C ARG A 718 11.32 -3.98 -13.68
N ALA A 719 11.78 -2.83 -13.20
CA ALA A 719 11.05 -1.56 -13.30
C ALA A 719 10.69 -1.18 -14.75
N GLU A 720 11.42 -1.66 -15.76
CA GLU A 720 11.08 -1.47 -17.18
C GLU A 720 9.76 -2.16 -17.60
N ASN A 721 9.34 -3.22 -16.89
CA ASN A 721 8.06 -3.89 -17.11
C ASN A 721 6.92 -3.22 -16.32
N PHE A 722 7.25 -2.61 -15.17
CA PHE A 722 6.31 -1.90 -14.30
C PHE A 722 6.37 -0.40 -14.64
N PHE A 723 5.67 0.03 -15.69
CA PHE A 723 5.74 1.39 -16.28
C PHE A 723 5.78 2.58 -15.28
N ILE A 724 5.17 2.44 -14.09
CA ILE A 724 5.12 3.48 -13.06
C ILE A 724 6.13 3.29 -11.89
N LEU A 725 6.97 2.26 -11.90
CA LEU A 725 7.90 1.93 -10.81
C LEU A 725 9.26 2.61 -10.98
N ARG A 726 9.77 3.23 -9.90
CA ARG A 726 11.08 3.90 -9.88
C ARG A 726 12.19 2.89 -9.61
N ARG A 727 13.28 2.92 -10.39
CA ARG A 727 14.46 2.04 -10.22
C ARG A 727 15.16 2.17 -8.86
N VAL A 728 15.01 3.32 -8.20
CA VAL A 728 15.63 3.65 -6.91
C VAL A 728 14.55 4.33 -6.03
N PRO A 729 14.26 3.84 -4.81
CA PRO A 729 13.29 4.48 -3.92
C PRO A 729 13.83 5.79 -3.33
N ILE A 730 12.96 6.57 -2.67
CA ILE A 730 13.37 7.72 -1.86
C ILE A 730 14.04 7.24 -0.57
N LYS A 731 15.04 7.99 -0.07
CA LYS A 731 15.67 7.75 1.23
C LYS A 731 14.61 7.63 2.35
N GLY A 732 14.60 6.50 3.05
CA GLY A 732 13.66 6.24 4.16
C GLY A 732 12.35 5.56 3.76
N TYR A 733 12.22 5.12 2.50
CA TYR A 733 11.12 4.31 1.95
C TYR A 733 11.70 3.13 1.16
N ASP A 734 10.97 2.03 1.07
CA ASP A 734 11.44 0.78 0.46
C ASP A 734 11.13 0.72 -1.04
N ILE A 735 9.98 1.30 -1.44
CA ILE A 735 9.49 1.34 -2.82
C ILE A 735 9.07 2.77 -3.17
N SER A 736 9.15 3.15 -4.44
CA SER A 736 8.60 4.41 -4.94
C SER A 736 8.07 4.27 -6.35
N PHE A 737 6.89 4.81 -6.60
CA PHE A 737 6.24 4.92 -7.90
C PHE A 737 6.26 6.38 -8.37
N LEU A 738 6.22 6.58 -9.68
CA LEU A 738 6.16 7.89 -10.34
C LEU A 738 5.07 7.85 -11.43
N ILE A 739 3.97 8.55 -11.16
CA ILE A 739 2.86 8.75 -12.10
C ILE A 739 3.08 10.09 -12.80
N THR A 740 2.89 10.13 -14.10
CA THR A 740 3.00 11.34 -14.94
C THR A 740 1.71 11.56 -15.72
N ASN A 741 1.51 12.74 -16.31
CA ASN A 741 0.40 13.03 -17.22
C ASN A 741 0.27 11.96 -18.33
N PHE A 742 1.39 11.53 -18.92
CA PHE A 742 1.42 10.46 -19.93
C PHE A 742 0.85 9.13 -19.42
N HIS A 743 1.04 8.80 -18.15
CA HIS A 743 0.46 7.59 -17.55
C HIS A 743 -1.06 7.73 -17.40
N THR A 744 -1.57 8.92 -17.07
CA THR A 744 -3.02 9.19 -17.01
C THR A 744 -3.70 9.38 -18.39
N GLU A 745 -2.94 9.70 -19.44
CA GLU A 745 -3.42 9.70 -20.82
C GLU A 745 -3.58 8.26 -21.38
N GLN A 746 -2.68 7.36 -21.01
CA GLN A 746 -2.65 5.98 -21.50
C GLN A 746 -3.46 4.99 -20.65
N MET A 747 -3.61 5.26 -19.35
CA MET A 747 -4.26 4.37 -18.38
C MET A 747 -5.30 5.11 -17.55
N LEU A 748 -6.44 4.45 -17.28
CA LEU A 748 -7.49 5.00 -16.43
C LEU A 748 -6.94 5.27 -15.02
N LYS A 749 -7.12 6.50 -14.51
CA LYS A 749 -6.64 6.90 -13.17
C LYS A 749 -7.07 5.92 -12.08
N ASP A 750 -8.32 5.44 -12.14
CA ASP A 750 -8.88 4.54 -11.13
C ASP A 750 -8.18 3.16 -11.17
N LYS A 751 -7.60 2.77 -12.30
CA LYS A 751 -6.77 1.56 -12.44
C LYS A 751 -5.33 1.72 -11.99
N LEU A 752 -4.78 2.93 -12.05
CA LEU A 752 -3.51 3.25 -11.38
C LEU A 752 -3.68 3.23 -9.86
N VAL A 753 -4.82 3.72 -9.34
CA VAL A 753 -5.15 3.63 -7.91
C VAL A 753 -5.47 2.20 -7.49
N ASP A 754 -6.26 1.44 -8.26
CA ASP A 754 -6.51 0.01 -7.98
C ASP A 754 -5.19 -0.76 -7.87
N PHE A 755 -4.28 -0.61 -8.85
CA PHE A 755 -2.99 -1.30 -8.88
C PHE A 755 -2.12 -1.01 -7.64
N ILE A 756 -2.05 0.26 -7.18
CA ILE A 756 -1.26 0.60 -5.99
C ILE A 756 -1.88 0.00 -4.71
N ILE A 757 -3.21 -0.08 -4.63
CA ILE A 757 -3.90 -0.69 -3.49
C ILE A 757 -3.77 -2.22 -3.51
N GLU A 758 -3.94 -2.85 -4.67
CA GLU A 758 -3.76 -4.30 -4.89
C GLU A 758 -2.31 -4.70 -4.55
N PHE A 759 -1.32 -3.93 -5.01
CA PHE A 759 0.08 -4.09 -4.62
C PHE A 759 0.31 -3.98 -3.10
N MET A 760 -0.35 -3.04 -2.42
CA MET A 760 -0.27 -2.93 -0.96
C MET A 760 -0.97 -4.08 -0.20
N GLU A 761 -1.96 -4.75 -0.81
CA GLU A 761 -2.60 -5.95 -0.25
C GLU A 761 -1.77 -7.23 -0.49
N GLU A 762 -1.09 -7.35 -1.64
CA GLU A 762 -0.32 -8.55 -1.99
C GLU A 762 1.10 -8.58 -1.37
N VAL A 763 1.79 -7.45 -1.21
CA VAL A 763 3.17 -7.40 -0.71
C VAL A 763 3.34 -8.02 0.68
N ASP A 764 2.45 -7.71 1.63
CA ASP A 764 2.48 -8.29 2.98
C ASP A 764 2.32 -9.83 2.94
N LYS A 765 1.56 -10.33 1.96
CA LYS A 765 1.35 -11.77 1.73
C LYS A 765 2.58 -12.42 1.09
N GLU A 766 3.15 -11.84 0.03
CA GLU A 766 4.35 -12.37 -0.62
C GLU A 766 5.54 -12.46 0.36
N ILE A 767 5.76 -11.43 1.19
CA ILE A 767 6.81 -11.44 2.22
C ILE A 767 6.55 -12.55 3.26
N SER A 768 5.29 -12.74 3.67
CA SER A 768 4.91 -13.81 4.59
C SER A 768 5.15 -15.20 4.00
N GLU A 769 4.81 -15.42 2.73
CA GLU A 769 5.08 -16.68 2.01
C GLU A 769 6.58 -16.92 1.81
N MET A 770 7.36 -15.89 1.46
CA MET A 770 8.83 -15.98 1.40
C MET A 770 9.45 -16.33 2.77
N LYS A 771 8.93 -15.75 3.87
CA LYS A 771 9.36 -16.04 5.24
C LYS A 771 9.05 -17.49 5.65
N LEU A 772 7.85 -17.98 5.31
CA LEU A 772 7.45 -19.38 5.52
C LEU A 772 8.34 -20.34 4.73
N PHE A 773 8.60 -20.05 3.45
CA PHE A 773 9.48 -20.87 2.61
C PHE A 773 10.94 -20.90 3.13
N LEU A 774 11.47 -19.75 3.55
CA LEU A 774 12.80 -19.65 4.14
C LEU A 774 12.90 -20.50 5.43
N ASN A 775 11.91 -20.40 6.32
CA ASN A 775 11.87 -21.15 7.58
C ASN A 775 11.72 -22.66 7.34
N ALA A 776 10.87 -23.07 6.38
CA ALA A 776 10.73 -24.48 6.00
C ALA A 776 12.05 -25.04 5.42
N ARG A 777 12.71 -24.29 4.55
CA ARG A 777 14.01 -24.69 3.98
C ARG A 777 15.12 -24.73 5.03
N ALA A 778 15.14 -23.79 5.97
CA ALA A 778 16.08 -23.79 7.10
C ALA A 778 15.88 -25.02 8.01
N ARG A 779 14.63 -25.43 8.25
CA ARG A 779 14.30 -26.66 8.99
C ARG A 779 14.84 -27.91 8.28
N VAL A 780 14.56 -28.08 6.98
CA VAL A 780 15.07 -29.22 6.19
C VAL A 780 16.60 -29.27 6.17
N ILE A 781 17.27 -28.12 6.07
CA ILE A 781 18.74 -28.05 6.14
C ILE A 781 19.23 -28.48 7.53
N ALA A 782 18.61 -27.99 8.61
CA ALA A 782 18.96 -28.38 9.97
C ALA A 782 18.74 -29.89 10.22
N GLU A 783 17.62 -30.45 9.76
CA GLU A 783 17.35 -31.90 9.82
C GLU A 783 18.44 -32.69 9.08
N SER A 784 18.81 -32.29 7.85
CA SER A 784 19.88 -32.94 7.07
C SER A 784 21.31 -32.77 7.63
N TYR A 785 21.49 -31.84 8.58
CA TYR A 785 22.77 -31.63 9.29
C TYR A 785 22.79 -32.31 10.67
N LEU A 786 21.62 -32.73 11.17
CA LEU A 786 21.44 -33.46 12.43
C LEU A 786 21.27 -34.97 12.23
N THR A 787 20.92 -35.42 11.02
CA THR A 787 21.09 -36.83 10.64
C THR A 787 22.57 -37.24 10.75
N PRO A 788 22.90 -38.33 11.47
CA PRO A 788 24.26 -38.85 11.50
C PRO A 788 24.79 -39.17 10.09
N PHE A 789 26.10 -38.98 9.89
CA PHE A 789 26.80 -39.56 8.77
C PHE A 789 27.16 -41.01 9.12
N ASP A 790 26.36 -41.96 8.63
CA ASP A 790 26.64 -43.40 8.61
C ASP A 790 27.69 -43.76 7.53
#